data_AF-A0A9E2KCM6-F1
#
_entry.id   AF-A0A9E2KCM6-F1
#
_cell.length_a   1.000
_cell.length_b   1.000
_cell.length_c   1.000
_cell.angle_alpha   90.00
_cell.angle_beta   90.00
_cell.angle_gamma   90.00
#
_symmetry.space_group_name_H-M   'P 1'
#
loop_
_entity.id
_entity.type
_entity.pdbx_description
1 polymer ?
#
loop_
_entity_poly.entity_id
_entity_poly.type
_entity_poly.pdbx_seq_one_letter_code
_entity_poly.pdbx_strand_id
1 'polypeptide(L)'
;MKKRLGAMLLASCLLCTNVVTTRAETLLIDGKKIEYNLSAISLYVNNELVETKTMNPIQLEGRVLVPAREVFEAMGANVLWDNTLKKVTIKYKDKTIILTMNQTEAIINDTVVSMDVPGKIINNKVMIPIRFVSEAMGLNVRWDSSNRAVWITEPVSDTPSESITGQTFKGETNSNSLSIPSGSYDTTTINSVGVSENNNELLATITSASAMSNVNVSTMTGKVIVDIKNSQSKLSNQIIPATNTYVKSIRTSQFTSDTTRIVFDLKSGAQIKASISDDRTKVYIKLVSQNLEEVTISSSNKKDTVYFKGLGAAQISLSEAQKDKKIQFTLANTHIEKNINWTGMKSQFISKITMSQVGNDVKGIIELTAAASCSLEDTTNGMHLVLTATTSSDNQPDEEKPSTDEPDDNQSEQVTSGLIYTSGSQPKLTLGGVKGSIASQIKVTDDYRNKKITFDLGADYSAVIKTETRTINDAYIQTISVSNSGTTKITVETKTVYAYNIIQSNGNVVLELVRPKEKYNQIVVLDLGHGGSDSGAVANGLKEKEVNFNQGIALYKLLEADPNIKVYMTRESDVYPTLQFRSALANEIDADLFVSIHNNSASASISGTETLYFPSTTDTRGKAIAQLVQNAIVNNCGMINRGIKA
;
A
#
# COMPACT_ATOMS: atom_id res chain seq x y z
N MET A 1 42.11 -9.50 65.70
CA MET A 1 41.39 -8.23 65.54
C MET A 1 40.96 -8.10 64.07
N LYS A 2 39.64 -7.95 63.83
CA LYS A 2 38.95 -7.51 62.60
C LYS A 2 39.05 -8.36 61.31
N LYS A 3 37.99 -9.16 61.13
CA LYS A 3 37.45 -9.65 59.84
C LYS A 3 37.03 -8.47 58.94
N ARG A 4 37.19 -8.57 57.63
CA ARG A 4 36.45 -7.76 56.65
C ARG A 4 35.67 -8.68 55.71
N LEU A 5 34.36 -8.75 55.96
CA LEU A 5 33.33 -9.18 55.03
C LEU A 5 33.22 -8.14 53.92
N GLY A 6 33.31 -8.56 52.66
CA GLY A 6 32.84 -7.77 51.51
C GLY A 6 31.35 -8.04 51.31
N ALA A 7 30.51 -7.08 51.68
CA ALA A 7 29.08 -7.10 51.42
C ALA A 7 28.79 -6.56 50.01
N MET A 8 27.96 -7.29 49.26
CA MET A 8 27.31 -6.84 48.03
C MET A 8 26.54 -5.54 48.29
N LEU A 9 26.85 -4.48 47.53
CA LEU A 9 25.94 -3.36 47.35
C LEU A 9 25.04 -3.68 46.15
N LEU A 10 23.76 -3.98 46.41
CA LEU A 10 22.70 -3.79 45.43
C LEU A 10 22.55 -2.27 45.21
N ALA A 11 22.94 -1.80 44.03
CA ALA A 11 22.53 -0.50 43.54
C ALA A 11 21.07 -0.63 43.03
N SER A 12 20.10 -0.39 43.91
CA SER A 12 18.73 -0.13 43.48
C SER A 12 18.71 1.21 42.77
N CYS A 13 18.59 1.19 41.43
CA CYS A 13 18.17 2.37 40.68
C CYS A 13 16.77 2.78 41.16
N LEU A 14 16.69 3.78 42.03
CA LEU A 14 15.47 4.57 42.17
C LEU A 14 15.26 5.27 40.81
N LEU A 15 14.38 4.71 40.00
CA LEU A 15 13.66 5.48 38.99
C LEU A 15 12.81 6.49 39.75
N CYS A 16 13.33 7.70 39.95
CA CYS A 16 12.51 8.86 40.22
C CYS A 16 11.67 9.11 38.96
N THR A 17 10.55 8.41 38.82
CA THR A 17 9.46 8.91 37.98
C THR A 17 9.01 10.21 38.64
N ASN A 18 9.32 11.34 38.01
CA ASN A 18 8.57 12.55 38.28
C ASN A 18 7.14 12.28 37.82
N VAL A 19 6.32 11.74 38.72
CA VAL A 19 4.87 11.86 38.59
C VAL A 19 4.61 13.34 38.74
N VAL A 20 4.42 14.03 37.60
CA VAL A 20 3.84 15.37 37.61
C VAL A 20 2.41 15.18 38.10
N THR A 21 2.21 15.29 39.41
CA THR A 21 0.87 15.42 39.97
C THR A 21 0.28 16.70 39.41
N THR A 22 -0.63 16.58 38.44
CA THR A 22 -1.45 17.69 37.96
C THR A 22 -2.29 18.18 39.14
N ARG A 23 -1.88 19.27 39.77
CA ARG A 23 -2.75 19.95 40.73
C ARG A 23 -3.83 20.67 39.93
N ALA A 24 -5.08 20.50 40.37
CA ALA A 24 -6.21 21.30 39.94
C ALA A 24 -5.84 22.80 39.97
N GLU A 25 -5.91 23.47 38.82
CA GLU A 25 -5.70 24.92 38.76
C GLU A 25 -7.06 25.62 38.98
N THR A 26 -7.12 26.63 39.84
CA THR A 26 -8.33 27.43 39.98
C THR A 26 -8.30 28.57 38.96
N LEU A 27 -9.20 28.53 37.98
CA LEU A 27 -9.39 29.58 36.99
C LEU A 27 -10.48 30.55 37.45
N LEU A 28 -10.21 31.85 37.35
CA LEU A 28 -11.19 32.91 37.53
C LEU A 28 -11.70 33.33 36.15
N ILE A 29 -12.83 32.78 35.72
CA ILE A 29 -13.47 33.08 34.42
C ILE A 29 -14.63 34.04 34.67
N ASP A 30 -14.56 35.24 34.09
CA ASP A 30 -15.60 36.28 34.23
C ASP A 30 -16.02 36.55 35.70
N GLY A 31 -15.07 36.46 36.64
CA GLY A 31 -15.32 36.67 38.08
C GLY A 31 -15.78 35.43 38.86
N LYS A 32 -16.01 34.29 38.20
CA LYS A 32 -16.37 33.01 38.84
C LYS A 32 -15.16 32.10 38.96
N LYS A 33 -14.94 31.52 40.14
CA LYS A 33 -13.91 30.50 40.36
C LYS A 33 -14.37 29.15 39.82
N ILE A 34 -13.56 28.53 38.98
CA ILE A 34 -13.78 27.22 38.36
C ILE A 34 -12.52 26.37 38.57
N GLU A 35 -12.72 25.12 38.96
CA GLU A 35 -11.63 24.14 39.07
C GLU A 35 -11.31 23.56 37.68
N TYR A 36 -10.04 23.66 37.26
CA TYR A 36 -9.57 23.17 35.97
C TYR A 36 -8.61 22.01 36.15
N ASN A 37 -9.07 20.83 35.72
CA ASN A 37 -8.43 19.54 36.01
C ASN A 37 -7.86 18.84 34.77
N LEU A 38 -7.74 19.55 33.65
CA LEU A 38 -7.09 19.04 32.45
C LEU A 38 -5.59 19.31 32.53
N SER A 39 -4.78 18.42 31.94
CA SER A 39 -3.32 18.58 31.84
C SER A 39 -2.87 19.87 31.09
N ALA A 40 -1.57 20.10 30.95
CA ALA A 40 -1.09 21.22 30.14
C ALA A 40 -1.36 20.98 28.63
N ILE A 41 -1.44 22.07 27.87
CA ILE A 41 -1.49 22.04 26.40
C ILE A 41 -0.19 22.64 25.87
N SER A 42 0.49 21.92 24.99
CA SER A 42 1.65 22.45 24.24
C SER A 42 1.20 23.16 22.97
N LEU A 43 1.90 24.22 22.58
CA LEU A 43 1.58 25.02 21.39
C LEU A 43 2.81 25.12 20.50
N TYR A 44 2.68 24.77 19.23
CA TYR A 44 3.74 24.81 18.24
C TYR A 44 3.36 25.73 17.08
N VAL A 45 4.29 26.57 16.65
CA VAL A 45 4.18 27.42 15.45
C VAL A 45 5.35 27.09 14.53
N ASN A 46 5.07 26.66 13.30
CA ASN A 46 6.10 26.27 12.32
C ASN A 46 7.14 25.29 12.92
N ASN A 47 6.65 24.30 13.69
CA ASN A 47 7.42 23.28 14.42
C ASN A 47 8.25 23.78 15.63
N GLU A 48 8.15 25.06 15.99
CA GLU A 48 8.79 25.61 17.20
C GLU A 48 7.81 25.72 18.36
N LEU A 49 8.23 25.36 19.57
CA LEU A 49 7.42 25.47 20.78
C LEU A 49 7.22 26.94 21.15
N VAL A 50 5.97 27.37 21.31
CA VAL A 50 5.62 28.70 21.81
C VAL A 50 5.45 28.64 23.32
N GLU A 51 6.31 29.37 24.03
CA GLU A 51 6.21 29.51 25.48
C GLU A 51 5.14 30.54 25.87
N THR A 52 4.14 30.12 26.62
CA THR A 52 3.11 31.00 27.21
C THR A 52 3.43 31.27 28.68
N LYS A 53 4.19 32.34 28.94
CA LYS A 53 4.77 32.61 30.28
C LYS A 53 3.75 33.12 31.27
N THR A 54 2.70 33.78 30.79
CA THR A 54 1.72 34.43 31.67
C THR A 54 0.49 33.59 31.97
N MET A 55 0.11 32.68 31.08
CA MET A 55 -0.96 31.72 31.30
C MET A 55 -0.89 30.60 30.25
N ASN A 56 -0.97 29.34 30.69
CA ASN A 56 -0.99 28.20 29.76
C ASN A 56 -2.24 28.21 28.87
N PRO A 57 -2.20 27.62 27.67
CA PRO A 57 -3.42 27.38 26.91
C PRO A 57 -4.36 26.48 27.70
N ILE A 58 -5.65 26.79 27.66
CA ILE A 58 -6.69 26.02 28.35
C ILE A 58 -7.71 25.49 27.36
N GLN A 59 -8.38 24.41 27.71
CA GLN A 59 -9.51 23.91 26.94
C GLN A 59 -10.81 24.29 27.66
N LEU A 60 -11.63 25.13 27.02
CA LEU A 60 -12.93 25.56 27.52
C LEU A 60 -13.99 25.23 26.46
N GLU A 61 -15.08 24.57 26.86
CA GLU A 61 -16.19 24.22 25.95
C GLU A 61 -15.72 23.48 24.67
N GLY A 62 -14.71 22.63 24.80
CA GLY A 62 -14.16 21.87 23.68
C GLY A 62 -13.31 22.68 22.69
N ARG A 63 -12.96 23.93 22.99
CA ARG A 63 -12.04 24.77 22.21
C ARG A 63 -10.82 25.15 23.04
N VAL A 64 -9.67 25.30 22.38
CA VAL A 64 -8.45 25.76 23.04
C VAL A 64 -8.41 27.29 23.00
N LEU A 65 -8.26 27.90 24.17
CA LEU A 65 -8.08 29.34 24.33
C LEU A 65 -6.64 29.62 24.75
N VAL A 66 -6.04 30.66 24.17
CA VAL A 66 -4.65 31.06 24.41
C VAL A 66 -4.55 32.51 24.87
N PRO A 67 -3.47 32.89 25.59
CA PRO A 67 -3.19 34.30 25.87
C PRO A 67 -2.91 35.02 24.55
N ALA A 68 -3.82 35.92 24.17
CA ALA A 68 -3.83 36.54 22.84
C ALA A 68 -2.49 37.16 22.45
N ARG A 69 -1.90 37.95 23.36
CA ARG A 69 -0.65 38.67 23.10
C ARG A 69 0.53 37.72 22.87
N GLU A 70 0.80 36.84 23.83
CA GLU A 70 1.99 35.96 23.81
C GLU A 70 2.01 35.04 22.58
N VAL A 71 0.83 34.60 22.14
CA VAL A 71 0.73 33.67 21.02
C VAL A 71 0.74 34.39 19.68
N PHE A 72 -0.09 35.41 19.48
CA PHE A 72 -0.23 36.02 18.16
C PHE A 72 0.89 37.01 17.84
N GLU A 73 1.52 37.65 18.83
CA GLU A 73 2.75 38.43 18.58
C GLU A 73 3.92 37.53 18.20
N ALA A 74 4.04 36.34 18.80
CA ALA A 74 5.04 35.34 18.39
C ALA A 74 4.83 34.85 16.94
N MET A 75 3.61 34.97 16.42
CA MET A 75 3.28 34.69 15.01
C MET A 75 3.42 35.92 14.10
N GLY A 76 3.93 37.05 14.61
CA GLY A 76 4.12 38.28 13.82
C GLY A 76 2.88 39.16 13.67
N ALA A 77 1.81 38.91 14.45
CA ALA A 77 0.66 39.80 14.50
C ALA A 77 0.87 40.95 15.50
N ASN A 78 0.21 42.09 15.27
CA ASN A 78 0.09 43.17 16.24
C ASN A 78 -1.21 43.01 17.04
N VAL A 79 -1.12 42.94 18.37
CA VAL A 79 -2.28 42.73 19.26
C VAL A 79 -2.54 43.96 20.13
N LEU A 80 -3.71 44.58 19.93
CA LEU A 80 -4.19 45.74 20.69
C LEU A 80 -5.36 45.35 21.59
N TRP A 81 -5.36 45.84 22.82
CA TRP A 81 -6.43 45.62 23.78
C TRP A 81 -7.07 46.96 24.18
N ASP A 82 -8.38 47.06 24.00
CA ASP A 82 -9.20 48.14 24.53
C ASP A 82 -9.96 47.65 25.76
N ASN A 83 -9.54 48.14 26.93
CA ASN A 83 -10.11 47.72 28.21
C ASN A 83 -11.52 48.30 28.46
N THR A 84 -11.86 49.43 27.84
CA THR A 84 -13.16 50.09 27.99
C THR A 84 -14.22 49.35 27.19
N LEU A 85 -13.89 49.02 25.94
CA LEU A 85 -14.78 48.28 25.03
C LEU A 85 -14.67 46.76 25.19
N LYS A 86 -13.75 46.27 26.02
CA LYS A 86 -13.43 44.84 26.20
C LYS A 86 -13.16 44.14 24.86
N LYS A 87 -12.35 44.80 24.03
CA LYS A 87 -12.11 44.43 22.64
C LYS A 87 -10.64 44.14 22.41
N VAL A 88 -10.36 43.02 21.75
CA VAL A 88 -9.02 42.70 21.23
C VAL A 88 -9.02 42.85 19.72
N THR A 89 -8.02 43.57 19.20
CA THR A 89 -7.79 43.77 17.78
C THR A 89 -6.46 43.13 17.40
N ILE A 90 -6.49 42.24 16.42
CA ILE A 90 -5.32 41.50 15.93
C ILE A 90 -5.12 41.89 14.47
N LYS A 91 -3.95 42.43 14.16
CA LYS A 91 -3.55 42.79 12.80
C LYS A 91 -2.45 41.88 12.33
N TYR A 92 -2.67 41.18 11.22
CA TYR A 92 -1.71 40.24 10.65
C TYR A 92 -1.76 40.33 9.12
N LYS A 93 -0.65 40.69 8.48
CA LYS A 93 -0.58 40.95 7.03
C LYS A 93 -1.73 41.91 6.61
N ASP A 94 -2.62 41.48 5.73
CA ASP A 94 -3.80 42.23 5.24
C ASP A 94 -5.08 42.00 6.09
N LYS A 95 -4.98 41.23 7.18
CA LYS A 95 -6.12 40.87 8.04
C LYS A 95 -6.18 41.73 9.30
N THR A 96 -7.37 42.25 9.58
CA THR A 96 -7.76 42.86 10.86
C THR A 96 -8.90 42.05 11.46
N ILE A 97 -8.66 41.47 12.62
CA ILE A 97 -9.59 40.60 13.35
C ILE A 97 -9.93 41.28 14.68
N ILE A 98 -11.21 41.51 14.94
CA ILE A 98 -11.70 42.19 16.13
C ILE A 98 -12.64 41.25 16.90
N LEU A 99 -12.31 40.96 18.16
CA LEU A 99 -13.16 40.16 19.04
C LEU A 99 -13.56 41.01 20.25
N THR A 100 -14.84 40.99 20.60
CA THR A 100 -15.35 41.54 21.87
C THR A 100 -15.50 40.40 22.87
N MET A 101 -15.00 40.58 24.10
CA MET A 101 -15.08 39.54 25.13
C MET A 101 -16.54 39.18 25.42
N ASN A 102 -16.79 37.89 25.64
CA ASN A 102 -18.11 37.31 25.91
C ASN A 102 -19.14 37.42 24.77
N GLN A 103 -18.72 37.81 23.56
CA GLN A 103 -19.56 37.77 22.35
C GLN A 103 -19.01 36.72 21.39
N THR A 104 -19.90 35.98 20.72
CA THR A 104 -19.55 34.98 19.69
C THR A 104 -19.39 35.61 18.30
N GLU A 105 -19.61 36.91 18.17
CA GLU A 105 -19.43 37.65 16.92
C GLU A 105 -18.04 38.30 16.92
N ALA A 106 -17.32 38.13 15.81
CA ALA A 106 -16.06 38.78 15.53
C ALA A 106 -16.14 39.53 14.20
N ILE A 107 -15.29 40.53 14.01
CA ILE A 107 -15.20 41.27 12.74
C ILE A 107 -13.87 40.94 12.07
N ILE A 108 -13.89 40.43 10.85
CA ILE A 108 -12.72 40.15 10.01
C ILE A 108 -12.82 41.02 8.76
N ASN A 109 -11.89 41.97 8.58
CA ASN A 109 -11.89 42.91 7.44
C ASN A 109 -13.30 43.46 7.13
N ASP A 110 -13.94 44.03 8.14
CA ASP A 110 -15.29 44.62 8.09
C ASP A 110 -16.47 43.64 7.92
N THR A 111 -16.22 42.33 7.88
CA THR A 111 -17.26 41.29 7.83
C THR A 111 -17.50 40.69 9.21
N VAL A 112 -18.76 40.60 9.62
CA VAL A 112 -19.15 39.90 10.86
C VAL A 112 -19.14 38.40 10.64
N VAL A 113 -18.40 37.68 11.49
CA VAL A 113 -18.25 36.22 11.45
C VAL A 113 -18.49 35.65 12.85
N SER A 114 -19.24 34.54 12.92
CA SER A 114 -19.53 33.87 14.19
C SER A 114 -18.44 32.86 14.59
N MET A 115 -18.19 32.72 15.89
CA MET A 115 -17.29 31.73 16.49
C MET A 115 -18.00 30.89 17.56
N ASP A 116 -17.63 29.61 17.64
CA ASP A 116 -18.28 28.64 18.53
C ASP A 116 -18.15 28.96 20.02
N VAL A 117 -17.01 29.55 20.41
CA VAL A 117 -16.69 29.88 21.81
C VAL A 117 -16.15 31.31 21.83
N PRO A 118 -16.70 32.20 22.67
CA PRO A 118 -16.24 33.59 22.71
C PRO A 118 -14.88 33.74 23.39
N GLY A 119 -14.20 34.84 23.11
CA GLY A 119 -13.04 35.26 23.91
C GLY A 119 -13.46 35.55 25.37
N LYS A 120 -12.61 35.18 26.32
CA LYS A 120 -12.85 35.29 27.76
C LYS A 120 -11.73 36.07 28.45
N ILE A 121 -12.07 36.74 29.57
CA ILE A 121 -11.06 37.21 30.51
C ILE A 121 -10.91 36.15 31.60
N ILE A 122 -9.75 35.50 31.64
CA ILE A 122 -9.46 34.42 32.59
C ILE A 122 -8.19 34.77 33.34
N ASN A 123 -8.23 34.75 34.67
CA ASN A 123 -7.09 35.15 35.52
C ASN A 123 -6.48 36.50 35.09
N ASN A 124 -7.33 37.47 34.72
CA ASN A 124 -6.97 38.80 34.22
C ASN A 124 -6.19 38.79 32.88
N LYS A 125 -6.33 37.73 32.09
CA LYS A 125 -5.74 37.58 30.74
C LYS A 125 -6.82 37.46 29.68
N VAL A 126 -6.59 38.09 28.54
CA VAL A 126 -7.44 37.99 27.36
C VAL A 126 -7.12 36.65 26.68
N MET A 127 -8.05 35.71 26.83
CA MET A 127 -7.95 34.35 26.33
C MET A 127 -8.88 34.19 25.14
N ILE A 128 -8.35 33.87 23.95
CA ILE A 128 -9.14 33.80 22.72
C ILE A 128 -8.98 32.46 21.99
N PRO A 129 -9.99 32.01 21.21
CA PRO A 129 -9.96 30.72 20.55
C PRO A 129 -8.83 30.67 19.50
N ILE A 130 -7.85 29.82 19.74
CA ILE A 130 -6.64 29.76 18.91
C ILE A 130 -6.96 29.39 17.46
N ARG A 131 -7.89 28.45 17.26
CA ARG A 131 -8.29 27.97 15.94
C ARG A 131 -8.90 29.10 15.11
N PHE A 132 -9.97 29.71 15.62
CA PHE A 132 -10.71 30.75 14.92
C PHE A 132 -9.81 31.89 14.46
N VAL A 133 -8.98 32.40 15.38
CA VAL A 133 -8.11 33.55 15.10
C VAL A 133 -6.99 33.18 14.12
N SER A 134 -6.36 32.02 14.29
CA SER A 134 -5.31 31.59 13.36
C SER A 134 -5.86 31.28 11.97
N GLU A 135 -7.03 30.67 11.85
CA GLU A 135 -7.69 30.43 10.55
C GLU A 135 -8.11 31.74 9.89
N ALA A 136 -8.58 32.72 10.66
CA ALA A 136 -8.89 34.08 10.17
C ALA A 136 -7.63 34.84 9.72
N MET A 137 -6.47 34.56 10.32
CA MET A 137 -5.15 35.01 9.86
C MET A 137 -4.69 34.29 8.59
N GLY A 138 -5.43 33.28 8.14
CA GLY A 138 -5.05 32.39 7.05
C GLY A 138 -3.89 31.50 7.47
N LEU A 139 -3.98 30.80 8.59
CA LEU A 139 -3.04 29.78 9.06
C LEU A 139 -3.76 28.45 9.26
N ASN A 140 -3.05 27.33 9.11
CA ASN A 140 -3.59 26.00 9.40
C ASN A 140 -3.44 25.67 10.89
N VAL A 141 -4.45 25.03 11.50
CA VAL A 141 -4.45 24.66 12.93
C VAL A 141 -4.82 23.20 13.13
N ARG A 142 -3.91 22.41 13.71
CA ARG A 142 -4.12 21.00 14.05
C ARG A 142 -4.15 20.81 15.57
N TRP A 143 -5.14 20.07 16.05
CA TRP A 143 -5.20 19.62 17.45
C TRP A 143 -4.78 18.14 17.53
N ASP A 144 -3.78 17.86 18.35
CA ASP A 144 -3.36 16.52 18.72
C ASP A 144 -3.94 16.19 20.10
N SER A 145 -5.01 15.39 20.12
CA SER A 145 -5.69 15.02 21.36
C SER A 145 -4.87 14.06 22.23
N SER A 146 -4.00 13.23 21.62
CA SER A 146 -3.21 12.22 22.34
C SER A 146 -2.09 12.87 23.13
N ASN A 147 -1.45 13.88 22.54
CA ASN A 147 -0.37 14.64 23.18
C ASN A 147 -0.83 15.98 23.78
N ARG A 148 -2.12 16.31 23.64
CA ARG A 148 -2.71 17.62 23.97
C ARG A 148 -1.86 18.79 23.46
N ALA A 149 -1.64 18.79 22.15
CA ALA A 149 -0.83 19.80 21.49
C ALA A 149 -1.59 20.51 20.37
N VAL A 150 -1.43 21.82 20.25
CA VAL A 150 -1.89 22.62 19.11
C VAL A 150 -0.71 22.89 18.20
N TRP A 151 -0.88 22.66 16.91
CA TRP A 151 0.13 22.94 15.87
C TRP A 151 -0.44 23.96 14.90
N ILE A 152 0.31 25.01 14.65
CA ILE A 152 -0.05 26.11 13.76
C ILE A 152 1.05 26.24 12.70
N THR A 153 0.64 26.28 11.45
CA THR A 153 1.56 26.40 10.32
C THR A 153 1.01 27.39 9.32
N GLU A 154 1.88 28.15 8.66
CA GLU A 154 1.44 28.93 7.49
C GLU A 154 0.82 28.00 6.43
N PRO A 155 -0.25 28.42 5.71
CA PRO A 155 -0.64 27.76 4.49
C PRO A 155 0.48 27.95 3.51
N VAL A 156 0.66 26.97 2.63
CA VAL A 156 1.71 27.05 1.62
C VAL A 156 1.31 28.12 0.59
N SER A 157 1.71 29.37 0.85
CA SER A 157 1.75 30.45 -0.15
C SER A 157 3.14 30.45 -0.77
N ASP A 158 3.29 29.71 -1.85
CA ASP A 158 3.54 30.36 -3.14
C ASP A 158 3.40 29.33 -4.26
N THR A 159 2.67 29.77 -5.27
CA THR A 159 2.36 29.07 -6.50
C THR A 159 3.67 28.67 -7.18
N PRO A 160 3.90 27.36 -7.41
CA PRO A 160 5.02 26.92 -8.23
C PRO A 160 4.91 27.54 -9.63
N SER A 161 6.01 28.08 -10.17
CA SER A 161 6.01 28.53 -11.57
C SER A 161 5.84 27.36 -12.56
N GLU A 162 6.00 26.12 -12.08
CA GLU A 162 5.69 24.91 -12.83
C GLU A 162 5.05 23.88 -11.89
N SER A 163 3.76 23.59 -12.10
CA SER A 163 3.10 22.42 -11.53
C SER A 163 3.04 21.35 -12.60
N ILE A 164 3.54 20.15 -12.31
CA ILE A 164 3.38 19.02 -13.23
C ILE A 164 2.57 17.92 -12.52
N THR A 165 1.51 17.50 -13.19
CA THR A 165 0.50 16.58 -12.66
C THR A 165 0.86 15.15 -13.08
N GLY A 166 0.90 14.22 -12.12
CA GLY A 166 1.09 12.79 -12.37
C GLY A 166 -0.01 11.95 -11.72
N GLN A 167 -0.35 10.79 -12.29
CA GLN A 167 -1.32 9.85 -11.72
C GLN A 167 -0.61 8.60 -11.20
N THR A 168 -1.09 8.01 -10.09
CA THR A 168 -0.43 6.88 -9.40
C THR A 168 -1.00 5.50 -9.72
N PHE A 169 -2.14 5.42 -10.41
CA PHE A 169 -2.86 4.16 -10.65
C PHE A 169 -3.43 4.08 -12.08
N LYS A 170 -2.56 4.13 -13.09
CA LYS A 170 -2.87 3.58 -14.42
C LYS A 170 -2.14 2.25 -14.56
N GLY A 171 -2.89 1.15 -14.70
CA GLY A 171 -2.47 -0.25 -14.64
C GLY A 171 -1.51 -0.75 -15.73
N GLU A 172 -0.48 0.02 -16.06
CA GLU A 172 0.73 -0.49 -16.70
C GLU A 172 1.89 -0.36 -15.71
N THR A 173 3.05 -0.92 -16.05
CA THR A 173 4.35 -0.48 -15.53
C THR A 173 4.61 0.98 -15.93
N ASN A 174 3.77 1.90 -15.51
CA ASN A 174 3.82 3.32 -15.82
C ASN A 174 4.81 3.98 -14.87
N SER A 175 6.08 3.99 -15.25
CA SER A 175 7.08 4.89 -14.65
C SER A 175 6.86 6.27 -15.24
N ASN A 176 5.86 7.02 -14.75
CA ASN A 176 5.76 8.44 -15.05
C ASN A 176 6.79 9.16 -14.20
N SER A 177 7.89 9.60 -14.80
CA SER A 177 8.92 10.40 -14.14
C SER A 177 8.76 11.87 -14.52
N LEU A 178 8.71 12.69 -13.49
CA LEU A 178 8.77 14.13 -13.55
C LEU A 178 10.15 14.60 -13.10
N SER A 179 10.91 15.18 -14.02
CA SER A 179 12.12 15.93 -13.67
C SER A 179 11.73 17.37 -13.35
N ILE A 180 11.95 17.80 -12.11
CA ILE A 180 11.80 19.21 -11.72
C ILE A 180 13.07 19.95 -12.18
N PRO A 181 12.98 21.20 -12.71
CA PRO A 181 14.12 21.91 -13.30
C PRO A 181 15.40 21.80 -12.46
N SER A 182 16.52 21.47 -13.12
CA SER A 182 17.82 21.29 -12.48
C SER A 182 18.51 22.62 -12.19
N GLY A 183 19.13 22.74 -11.02
CA GLY A 183 20.13 23.77 -10.74
C GLY A 183 21.46 23.15 -10.35
N SER A 184 22.55 23.92 -10.44
CA SER A 184 23.87 23.48 -10.01
C SER A 184 24.19 24.10 -8.65
N TYR A 185 24.02 23.33 -7.58
CA TYR A 185 24.31 23.75 -6.21
C TYR A 185 25.25 22.76 -5.53
N ASP A 186 25.86 23.18 -4.43
CA ASP A 186 26.64 22.28 -3.57
C ASP A 186 25.78 21.16 -2.97
N THR A 187 26.44 20.09 -2.51
CA THR A 187 25.74 18.96 -1.89
C THR A 187 24.92 19.42 -0.69
N THR A 188 23.62 19.09 -0.69
CA THR A 188 22.70 19.44 0.39
C THR A 188 22.42 18.27 1.31
N THR A 189 21.84 18.53 2.48
CA THR A 189 21.35 17.50 3.40
C THR A 189 19.84 17.55 3.48
N ILE A 190 19.16 16.40 3.36
CA ILE A 190 17.72 16.31 3.56
C ILE A 190 17.42 16.11 5.05
N ASN A 191 16.74 17.08 5.65
CA ASN A 191 16.56 17.21 7.09
C ASN A 191 15.25 16.60 7.59
N SER A 192 14.15 16.79 6.85
CA SER A 192 12.83 16.36 7.29
C SER A 192 11.89 16.04 6.14
N VAL A 193 10.93 15.16 6.41
CA VAL A 193 9.72 14.98 5.60
C VAL A 193 8.52 15.16 6.51
N GLY A 194 7.79 16.26 6.32
CA GLY A 194 6.54 16.54 7.01
C GLY A 194 5.35 16.13 6.15
N VAL A 195 4.27 15.69 6.77
CA VAL A 195 2.98 15.48 6.11
C VAL A 195 1.93 16.30 6.84
N SER A 196 1.21 17.13 6.11
CA SER A 196 0.02 17.82 6.58
C SER A 196 -1.15 17.48 5.67
N GLU A 197 -2.37 17.59 6.21
CA GLU A 197 -3.57 17.33 5.44
C GLU A 197 -4.64 18.35 5.81
N ASN A 198 -5.26 18.96 4.79
CA ASN A 198 -6.34 19.92 4.94
C ASN A 198 -7.40 19.63 3.89
N ASN A 199 -8.68 19.57 4.28
CA ASN A 199 -9.80 19.23 3.40
C ASN A 199 -9.55 17.99 2.54
N ASN A 200 -8.89 16.99 3.15
CA ASN A 200 -8.46 15.75 2.52
C ASN A 200 -7.57 15.93 1.26
N GLU A 201 -6.88 17.05 1.17
CA GLU A 201 -5.70 17.24 0.33
C GLU A 201 -4.48 17.07 1.22
N LEU A 202 -3.67 16.05 0.93
CA LEU A 202 -2.47 15.79 1.69
C LEU A 202 -1.29 16.49 1.02
N LEU A 203 -0.54 17.25 1.80
CA LEU A 203 0.70 17.87 1.38
C LEU A 203 1.86 17.28 2.16
N ALA A 204 2.75 16.59 1.45
CA ALA A 204 4.05 16.23 1.99
C ALA A 204 5.08 17.30 1.61
N THR A 205 5.91 17.70 2.59
CA THR A 205 6.99 18.66 2.42
C THR A 205 8.31 18.02 2.80
N ILE A 206 9.21 17.93 1.83
CA ILE A 206 10.58 17.47 2.02
C ILE A 206 11.45 18.72 2.15
N THR A 207 12.26 18.82 3.22
CA THR A 207 13.07 20.01 3.50
C THR A 207 14.55 19.67 3.53
N SER A 208 15.36 20.49 2.86
CA SER A 208 16.81 20.39 2.83
C SER A 208 17.49 21.54 3.57
N ALA A 209 18.77 21.38 3.89
CA ALA A 209 19.58 22.40 4.58
C ALA A 209 19.99 23.57 3.66
N SER A 210 20.12 23.30 2.37
CA SER A 210 20.45 24.25 1.31
C SER A 210 19.77 23.85 0.00
N ALA A 211 19.85 24.71 -1.02
CA ALA A 211 19.21 24.52 -2.32
C ALA A 211 19.51 23.15 -2.97
N MET A 212 18.48 22.50 -3.51
CA MET A 212 18.58 21.19 -4.17
C MET A 212 18.95 21.32 -5.65
N SER A 213 19.87 20.48 -6.12
CA SER A 213 20.32 20.45 -7.51
C SER A 213 19.29 19.81 -8.45
N ASN A 214 19.09 18.49 -8.36
CA ASN A 214 18.17 17.74 -9.23
C ASN A 214 17.14 16.99 -8.39
N VAL A 215 15.86 17.18 -8.69
CA VAL A 215 14.76 16.47 -8.06
C VAL A 215 13.97 15.72 -9.13
N ASN A 216 13.83 14.41 -8.97
CA ASN A 216 13.02 13.57 -9.84
C ASN A 216 11.90 12.96 -9.02
N VAL A 217 10.66 13.12 -9.47
CA VAL A 217 9.48 12.50 -8.85
C VAL A 217 8.95 11.46 -9.81
N SER A 218 8.83 10.21 -9.40
CA SER A 218 8.26 9.15 -10.22
C SER A 218 7.09 8.45 -9.51
N THR A 219 6.15 7.95 -10.30
CA THR A 219 5.02 7.17 -9.78
C THR A 219 5.15 5.72 -10.19
N MET A 220 4.65 4.83 -9.33
CA MET A 220 4.40 3.42 -9.62
C MET A 220 3.09 3.04 -8.93
N THR A 221 2.50 1.89 -9.27
CA THR A 221 1.28 1.40 -8.59
C THR A 221 1.45 1.44 -7.07
N GLY A 222 0.66 2.29 -6.41
CA GLY A 222 0.69 2.49 -4.96
C GLY A 222 1.94 3.18 -4.40
N LYS A 223 2.76 3.84 -5.21
CA LYS A 223 3.98 4.52 -4.75
C LYS A 223 4.23 5.87 -5.43
N VAL A 224 4.78 6.80 -4.65
CA VAL A 224 5.44 8.03 -5.15
C VAL A 224 6.90 7.99 -4.71
N ILE A 225 7.83 8.16 -5.63
CA ILE A 225 9.26 8.08 -5.38
C ILE A 225 9.86 9.46 -5.69
N VAL A 226 10.56 10.05 -4.74
CA VAL A 226 11.28 11.32 -4.89
C VAL A 226 12.77 11.06 -4.73
N ASP A 227 13.51 11.27 -5.81
CA ASP A 227 14.97 11.16 -5.86
C ASP A 227 15.60 12.54 -5.93
N ILE A 228 16.37 12.89 -4.91
CA ILE A 228 17.09 14.15 -4.82
C ILE A 228 18.58 13.87 -5.00
N LYS A 229 19.12 14.19 -6.18
CA LYS A 229 20.55 13.99 -6.45
C LYS A 229 21.40 15.09 -5.83
N ASN A 230 22.69 14.82 -5.70
CA ASN A 230 23.65 15.64 -4.98
C ASN A 230 23.18 15.95 -3.54
N SER A 231 22.72 14.92 -2.82
CA SER A 231 22.23 15.06 -1.45
C SER A 231 22.62 13.92 -0.52
N GLN A 232 22.64 14.22 0.78
CA GLN A 232 22.80 13.27 1.88
C GLN A 232 21.54 13.21 2.74
N SER A 233 21.15 12.03 3.19
CA SER A 233 19.99 11.84 4.07
C SER A 233 20.37 11.94 5.55
N LYS A 234 19.63 12.75 6.32
CA LYS A 234 19.58 12.68 7.80
C LYS A 234 18.25 12.10 8.32
N LEU A 235 17.42 11.59 7.42
CA LEU A 235 16.10 11.11 7.74
C LEU A 235 16.16 9.74 8.42
N SER A 236 15.13 9.44 9.21
CA SER A 236 14.89 8.07 9.68
C SER A 236 14.50 7.15 8.51
N ASN A 237 14.97 5.90 8.52
CA ASN A 237 14.72 4.91 7.45
C ASN A 237 13.23 4.74 7.10
N GLN A 238 12.36 4.97 8.08
CA GLN A 238 10.92 4.95 7.89
C GLN A 238 10.26 6.03 8.74
N ILE A 239 9.29 6.72 8.14
CA ILE A 239 8.40 7.68 8.77
C ILE A 239 6.99 7.15 8.55
N ILE A 240 6.21 7.02 9.63
CA ILE A 240 4.80 6.67 9.57
C ILE A 240 4.04 7.96 9.84
N PRO A 241 3.46 8.61 8.83
CA PRO A 241 2.64 9.79 9.07
C PRO A 241 1.49 9.42 10.01
N ALA A 242 1.04 10.39 10.82
CA ALA A 242 -0.18 10.23 11.59
C ALA A 242 -1.40 9.92 10.68
N THR A 243 -2.59 9.76 11.26
CA THR A 243 -3.83 9.55 10.49
C THR A 243 -3.93 10.55 9.35
N ASN A 244 -3.91 10.02 8.12
CA ASN A 244 -3.96 10.77 6.88
C ASN A 244 -4.67 9.94 5.80
N THR A 245 -5.11 10.57 4.72
CA THR A 245 -5.94 9.90 3.71
C THR A 245 -5.15 8.98 2.77
N TYR A 246 -3.96 9.38 2.30
CA TYR A 246 -3.32 8.73 1.14
C TYR A 246 -2.06 7.92 1.44
N VAL A 247 -1.26 8.28 2.44
CA VAL A 247 0.08 7.72 2.67
C VAL A 247 0.05 6.71 3.80
N LYS A 248 0.44 5.46 3.50
CA LYS A 248 0.60 4.37 4.47
C LYS A 248 1.91 4.51 5.24
N SER A 249 3.01 4.74 4.52
CA SER A 249 4.34 4.95 5.09
C SER A 249 5.22 5.73 4.14
N ILE A 250 6.26 6.37 4.68
CA ILE A 250 7.31 7.02 3.91
C ILE A 250 8.62 6.32 4.24
N ARG A 251 9.22 5.64 3.27
CA ARG A 251 10.55 5.04 3.41
C ARG A 251 11.59 6.00 2.89
N THR A 252 12.72 6.09 3.58
CA THR A 252 13.81 6.97 3.18
C THR A 252 15.12 6.21 3.19
N SER A 253 16.02 6.54 2.28
CA SER A 253 17.35 5.92 2.22
C SER A 253 18.32 6.81 1.48
N GLN A 254 19.60 6.73 1.86
CA GLN A 254 20.70 7.10 0.97
C GLN A 254 20.77 6.03 -0.14
N PHE A 255 20.15 6.31 -1.29
CA PHE A 255 19.94 5.31 -2.35
C PHE A 255 21.21 5.03 -3.16
N THR A 256 21.97 6.08 -3.42
CA THR A 256 23.35 6.02 -3.92
C THR A 256 24.21 6.94 -3.05
N SER A 257 25.53 6.96 -3.27
CA SER A 257 26.43 7.86 -2.54
C SER A 257 26.04 9.35 -2.64
N ASP A 258 25.29 9.73 -3.68
CA ASP A 258 24.92 11.12 -3.97
C ASP A 258 23.40 11.36 -4.09
N THR A 259 22.55 10.35 -3.88
CA THR A 259 21.10 10.48 -4.05
C THR A 259 20.34 10.04 -2.80
N THR A 260 19.55 10.95 -2.24
CA THR A 260 18.53 10.61 -1.23
C THR A 260 17.24 10.23 -1.93
N ARG A 261 16.70 9.05 -1.60
CA ARG A 261 15.40 8.58 -2.09
C ARG A 261 14.37 8.59 -0.98
N ILE A 262 13.20 9.11 -1.28
CA ILE A 262 12.02 9.14 -0.40
C ILE A 262 10.87 8.45 -1.14
N VAL A 263 10.30 7.41 -0.56
CA VAL A 263 9.23 6.61 -1.16
C VAL A 263 7.98 6.70 -0.29
N PHE A 264 6.93 7.35 -0.81
CA PHE A 264 5.60 7.34 -0.24
C PHE A 264 4.89 6.06 -0.70
N ASP A 265 4.70 5.11 0.20
CA ASP A 265 3.82 3.96 -0.04
C ASP A 265 2.37 4.40 0.25
N LEU A 266 1.50 4.31 -0.75
CA LEU A 266 0.14 4.81 -0.69
C LEU A 266 -0.85 3.75 -0.18
N LYS A 267 -1.93 4.21 0.47
CA LYS A 267 -3.07 3.38 0.91
C LYS A 267 -3.99 3.02 -0.27
N SER A 268 -4.11 3.93 -1.23
CA SER A 268 -4.99 3.85 -2.39
C SER A 268 -4.49 4.77 -3.52
N GLY A 269 -5.28 4.91 -4.59
CA GLY A 269 -5.06 5.90 -5.63
C GLY A 269 -5.15 7.35 -5.21
N ALA A 270 -4.34 8.16 -5.89
CA ALA A 270 -4.24 9.60 -5.73
C ALA A 270 -3.73 10.26 -7.02
N GLN A 271 -4.24 11.45 -7.30
CA GLN A 271 -3.58 12.35 -8.24
C GLN A 271 -2.48 13.11 -7.49
N ILE A 272 -1.28 13.19 -8.09
CA ILE A 272 -0.15 13.92 -7.53
C ILE A 272 0.07 15.22 -8.27
N LYS A 273 0.39 16.26 -7.51
CA LYS A 273 1.06 17.46 -7.99
C LYS A 273 2.36 17.61 -7.22
N ALA A 274 3.47 17.75 -7.94
CA ALA A 274 4.77 17.97 -7.33
C ALA A 274 5.32 19.34 -7.73
N SER A 275 6.03 19.97 -6.81
CA SER A 275 6.70 21.25 -7.02
C SER A 275 7.89 21.44 -6.09
N ILE A 276 8.65 22.50 -6.31
CA ILE A 276 9.78 22.91 -5.47
C ILE A 276 9.63 24.39 -5.12
N SER A 277 10.12 24.81 -3.94
CA SER A 277 10.16 26.22 -3.57
C SER A 277 11.17 27.01 -4.42
N ASP A 278 11.00 28.33 -4.50
CA ASP A 278 11.88 29.23 -5.27
C ASP A 278 13.34 29.17 -4.80
N ASP A 279 13.56 29.08 -3.49
CA ASP A 279 14.88 28.89 -2.87
C ASP A 279 15.42 27.46 -3.01
N ARG A 280 14.60 26.55 -3.55
CA ARG A 280 14.87 25.13 -3.77
C ARG A 280 15.22 24.35 -2.53
N THR A 281 14.83 24.83 -1.35
CA THR A 281 15.03 24.12 -0.07
C THR A 281 13.88 23.19 0.31
N LYS A 282 12.75 23.27 -0.42
CA LYS A 282 11.56 22.44 -0.16
C LYS A 282 11.02 21.79 -1.42
N VAL A 283 10.72 20.49 -1.35
CA VAL A 283 9.89 19.79 -2.36
C VAL A 283 8.50 19.56 -1.77
N TYR A 284 7.48 19.90 -2.54
CA TYR A 284 6.08 19.70 -2.19
C TYR A 284 5.52 18.54 -3.01
N ILE A 285 4.90 17.57 -2.34
CA ILE A 285 4.13 16.48 -2.96
C ILE A 285 2.70 16.59 -2.46
N LYS A 286 1.82 17.13 -3.29
CA LYS A 286 0.39 17.25 -3.02
C LYS A 286 -0.34 16.03 -3.59
N LEU A 287 -1.09 15.32 -2.74
CA LEU A 287 -1.96 14.21 -3.09
C LEU A 287 -3.42 14.64 -2.95
N VAL A 288 -4.20 14.43 -4.00
CA VAL A 288 -5.64 14.71 -4.04
C VAL A 288 -6.39 13.51 -4.62
N SER A 289 -7.72 13.53 -4.53
CA SER A 289 -8.57 12.46 -5.07
C SER A 289 -8.34 12.29 -6.56
N GLN A 290 -8.37 11.04 -7.02
CA GLN A 290 -8.14 10.68 -8.40
C GLN A 290 -9.44 10.82 -9.20
N ASN A 291 -9.40 11.55 -10.31
CA ASN A 291 -10.56 11.65 -11.19
C ASN A 291 -10.90 10.28 -11.78
N LEU A 292 -12.17 9.88 -11.66
CA LEU A 292 -12.72 8.77 -12.42
C LEU A 292 -12.87 9.21 -13.88
N GLU A 293 -12.09 8.59 -14.78
CA GLU A 293 -12.01 9.05 -16.16
C GLU A 293 -13.29 8.75 -16.94
N GLU A 294 -13.87 7.57 -16.71
CA GLU A 294 -15.04 7.09 -17.42
C GLU A 294 -15.72 5.99 -16.62
N VAL A 295 -17.06 5.94 -16.71
CA VAL A 295 -17.85 4.78 -16.29
C VAL A 295 -18.60 4.26 -17.50
N THR A 296 -18.48 2.97 -17.80
CA THR A 296 -19.31 2.34 -18.85
C THR A 296 -19.98 1.09 -18.33
N ILE A 297 -21.08 0.72 -18.99
CA ILE A 297 -21.78 -0.53 -18.73
C ILE A 297 -21.81 -1.33 -20.02
N SER A 298 -21.39 -2.59 -19.94
CA SER A 298 -21.62 -3.57 -20.99
C SER A 298 -22.49 -4.68 -20.44
N SER A 299 -23.46 -5.12 -21.24
CA SER A 299 -24.38 -6.20 -20.87
C SER A 299 -24.38 -7.30 -21.91
N SER A 300 -24.54 -8.54 -21.43
CA SER A 300 -24.74 -9.76 -22.21
C SER A 300 -25.78 -10.63 -21.50
N ASN A 301 -26.29 -11.66 -22.18
CA ASN A 301 -27.35 -12.54 -21.63
C ASN A 301 -27.00 -13.21 -20.29
N LYS A 302 -25.71 -13.30 -19.94
CA LYS A 302 -25.19 -14.03 -18.78
C LYS A 302 -24.38 -13.16 -17.80
N LYS A 303 -24.06 -11.92 -18.18
CA LYS A 303 -23.16 -11.04 -17.43
C LYS A 303 -23.44 -9.56 -17.69
N ASP A 304 -23.45 -8.76 -16.64
CA ASP A 304 -23.29 -7.31 -16.72
C ASP A 304 -21.92 -6.89 -16.19
N THR A 305 -21.37 -5.81 -16.72
CA THR A 305 -20.09 -5.26 -16.27
C THR A 305 -20.17 -3.76 -16.19
N VAL A 306 -19.77 -3.21 -15.05
CA VAL A 306 -19.54 -1.79 -14.84
C VAL A 306 -18.04 -1.55 -14.86
N TYR A 307 -17.55 -0.82 -15.86
CA TYR A 307 -16.14 -0.47 -15.99
C TYR A 307 -15.91 0.91 -15.39
N PHE A 308 -14.96 1.00 -14.46
CA PHE A 308 -14.46 2.23 -13.85
C PHE A 308 -13.06 2.53 -14.39
N LYS A 309 -12.97 3.35 -15.43
CA LYS A 309 -11.70 3.68 -16.06
C LYS A 309 -10.88 4.63 -15.18
N GLY A 310 -9.59 4.35 -15.11
CA GLY A 310 -8.62 5.15 -14.37
C GLY A 310 -8.61 4.88 -12.88
N LEU A 311 -9.18 3.77 -12.39
CA LEU A 311 -9.06 3.32 -11.01
C LEU A 311 -8.34 1.97 -10.94
N GLY A 312 -7.62 1.70 -9.84
CA GLY A 312 -7.05 0.38 -9.56
C GLY A 312 -7.86 -0.43 -8.55
N ALA A 313 -7.60 -1.75 -8.45
CA ALA A 313 -8.35 -2.67 -7.59
C ALA A 313 -8.42 -2.26 -6.11
N ALA A 314 -7.34 -1.69 -5.58
CA ALA A 314 -7.28 -1.22 -4.19
C ALA A 314 -8.21 -0.03 -3.89
N GLN A 315 -8.80 0.61 -4.91
CA GLN A 315 -9.70 1.75 -4.74
C GLN A 315 -11.16 1.34 -4.67
N ILE A 316 -11.55 0.12 -5.05
CA ILE A 316 -12.96 -0.29 -5.01
C ILE A 316 -13.19 -1.30 -3.87
N SER A 317 -14.16 -0.99 -3.01
CA SER A 317 -14.62 -1.89 -1.96
C SER A 317 -16.12 -2.12 -2.10
N LEU A 318 -16.55 -3.36 -1.90
CA LEU A 318 -17.96 -3.73 -1.86
C LEU A 318 -18.35 -3.84 -0.38
N SER A 319 -19.46 -3.22 0.02
CA SER A 319 -19.98 -3.43 1.38
C SER A 319 -20.94 -4.62 1.40
N GLU A 320 -20.83 -5.46 2.44
CA GLU A 320 -21.62 -6.67 2.66
C GLU A 320 -23.12 -6.36 2.83
N ALA A 321 -23.82 -6.22 1.71
CA ALA A 321 -25.26 -6.32 1.66
C ALA A 321 -25.68 -6.69 0.23
N GLN A 322 -25.61 -7.98 -0.11
CA GLN A 322 -26.54 -8.60 -1.07
C GLN A 322 -27.95 -8.75 -0.44
N LYS A 323 -28.32 -7.83 0.47
CA LYS A 323 -29.67 -7.73 1.02
C LYS A 323 -30.43 -6.76 0.12
N ASP A 324 -31.59 -7.20 -0.35
CA ASP A 324 -32.56 -6.37 -1.08
C ASP A 324 -32.19 -5.98 -2.52
N LYS A 325 -31.53 -6.87 -3.28
CA LYS A 325 -31.20 -6.64 -4.72
C LYS A 325 -30.40 -5.36 -4.95
N LYS A 326 -29.49 -5.01 -4.04
CA LYS A 326 -28.61 -3.84 -4.17
C LYS A 326 -27.17 -4.26 -3.94
N ILE A 327 -26.26 -3.63 -4.65
CA ILE A 327 -24.82 -3.75 -4.43
C ILE A 327 -24.30 -2.35 -4.13
N GLN A 328 -23.81 -2.18 -2.91
CA GLN A 328 -23.19 -0.96 -2.47
C GLN A 328 -21.67 -1.07 -2.67
N PHE A 329 -21.09 -0.07 -3.31
CA PHE A 329 -19.65 0.01 -3.50
C PHE A 329 -19.11 1.39 -3.12
N THR A 330 -17.86 1.43 -2.70
CA THR A 330 -17.13 2.66 -2.43
C THR A 330 -15.89 2.69 -3.31
N LEU A 331 -15.73 3.77 -4.08
CA LEU A 331 -14.50 4.11 -4.78
C LEU A 331 -13.71 5.06 -3.89
N ALA A 332 -12.74 4.52 -3.16
CA ALA A 332 -11.91 5.26 -2.22
C ALA A 332 -11.02 6.26 -2.93
N ASN A 333 -10.99 7.50 -2.40
CA ASN A 333 -10.13 8.58 -2.87
C ASN A 333 -10.32 8.90 -4.37
N THR A 334 -11.57 8.91 -4.79
CA THR A 334 -12.00 9.13 -6.18
C THR A 334 -12.87 10.38 -6.28
N HIS A 335 -12.70 11.13 -7.37
CA HIS A 335 -13.53 12.28 -7.71
C HIS A 335 -14.38 12.00 -8.95
N ILE A 336 -15.65 12.42 -8.90
CA ILE A 336 -16.53 12.49 -10.07
C ILE A 336 -16.97 13.94 -10.29
N GLU A 337 -16.95 14.39 -11.54
CA GLU A 337 -17.41 15.74 -11.89
C GLU A 337 -18.92 15.91 -11.69
N LYS A 338 -19.68 14.83 -11.87
CA LYS A 338 -21.14 14.81 -11.79
C LYS A 338 -21.62 13.54 -11.14
N ASN A 339 -22.67 13.66 -10.33
CA ASN A 339 -23.38 12.51 -9.80
C ASN A 339 -23.98 11.69 -10.94
N ILE A 340 -23.91 10.36 -10.84
CA ILE A 340 -24.51 9.43 -11.78
C ILE A 340 -25.86 8.97 -11.22
N ASN A 341 -26.88 8.98 -12.06
CA ASN A 341 -28.20 8.38 -11.79
C ASN A 341 -28.75 7.81 -13.08
N TRP A 342 -28.28 6.62 -13.45
CA TRP A 342 -28.67 5.95 -14.69
C TRP A 342 -29.79 4.95 -14.41
N THR A 343 -30.84 4.99 -15.23
CA THR A 343 -32.03 4.14 -15.15
C THR A 343 -32.41 3.66 -16.55
N GLY A 344 -33.24 2.61 -16.65
CA GLY A 344 -33.81 2.17 -17.93
C GLY A 344 -32.78 1.59 -18.91
N MET A 345 -31.65 1.11 -18.41
CA MET A 345 -30.58 0.51 -19.21
C MET A 345 -31.02 -0.85 -19.73
N LYS A 346 -30.60 -1.20 -20.96
CA LYS A 346 -30.74 -2.56 -21.49
C LYS A 346 -29.65 -3.43 -20.86
N SER A 347 -29.92 -3.99 -19.69
CA SER A 347 -29.00 -4.88 -18.99
C SER A 347 -29.71 -6.08 -18.37
N GLN A 348 -28.96 -7.14 -18.10
CA GLN A 348 -29.51 -8.42 -17.61
C GLN A 348 -29.86 -8.36 -16.12
N PHE A 349 -28.97 -7.80 -15.31
CA PHE A 349 -29.05 -7.77 -13.86
C PHE A 349 -29.20 -6.36 -13.29
N ILE A 350 -28.72 -5.32 -13.97
CA ILE A 350 -28.70 -3.93 -13.46
C ILE A 350 -29.96 -3.17 -13.89
N SER A 351 -30.76 -2.74 -12.91
CA SER A 351 -31.91 -1.86 -13.16
C SER A 351 -31.53 -0.37 -13.06
N LYS A 352 -30.57 -0.05 -12.19
CA LYS A 352 -30.17 1.34 -11.89
C LYS A 352 -28.77 1.41 -11.31
N ILE A 353 -28.03 2.45 -11.67
CA ILE A 353 -26.75 2.81 -11.02
C ILE A 353 -26.86 4.24 -10.49
N THR A 354 -26.53 4.41 -9.22
CA THR A 354 -26.33 5.73 -8.63
C THR A 354 -24.91 5.86 -8.11
N MET A 355 -24.28 7.01 -8.31
CA MET A 355 -22.98 7.35 -7.72
C MET A 355 -22.99 8.82 -7.29
N SER A 356 -22.54 9.08 -6.08
CA SER A 356 -22.40 10.44 -5.55
C SER A 356 -21.09 10.62 -4.80
N GLN A 357 -20.57 11.84 -4.85
CA GLN A 357 -19.41 12.24 -4.07
C GLN A 357 -19.77 12.29 -2.58
N VAL A 358 -19.00 11.62 -1.73
CA VAL A 358 -19.12 11.64 -0.28
C VAL A 358 -17.73 11.84 0.33
N GLY A 359 -17.41 13.08 0.70
CA GLY A 359 -16.04 13.43 1.07
C GLY A 359 -15.09 13.18 -0.12
N ASN A 360 -14.02 12.42 0.12
CA ASN A 360 -13.07 12.03 -0.93
C ASN A 360 -13.42 10.76 -1.69
N ASP A 361 -14.48 10.08 -1.28
CA ASP A 361 -14.87 8.82 -1.88
C ASP A 361 -16.08 9.03 -2.78
N VAL A 362 -16.25 8.13 -3.73
CA VAL A 362 -17.50 7.99 -4.46
C VAL A 362 -18.24 6.81 -3.87
N LYS A 363 -19.46 7.04 -3.38
CA LYS A 363 -20.35 5.96 -2.97
C LYS A 363 -21.32 5.67 -4.08
N GLY A 364 -21.46 4.39 -4.41
CA GLY A 364 -22.34 3.92 -5.45
C GLY A 364 -23.28 2.83 -4.98
N ILE A 365 -24.44 2.77 -5.63
CA ILE A 365 -25.43 1.70 -5.47
C ILE A 365 -25.82 1.22 -6.85
N ILE A 366 -25.66 -0.07 -7.08
CA ILE A 366 -26.22 -0.79 -8.22
C ILE A 366 -27.49 -1.48 -7.72
N GLU A 367 -28.65 -1.10 -8.24
CA GLU A 367 -29.90 -1.82 -7.99
C GLU A 367 -30.06 -2.91 -9.05
N LEU A 368 -30.49 -4.09 -8.62
CA LEU A 368 -30.57 -5.28 -9.44
C LEU A 368 -32.01 -5.66 -9.78
N THR A 369 -32.24 -6.21 -10.96
CA THR A 369 -33.51 -6.80 -11.39
C THR A 369 -33.75 -8.15 -10.69
N ALA A 370 -32.67 -8.94 -10.49
CA ALA A 370 -32.65 -10.25 -9.86
C ALA A 370 -31.37 -10.43 -9.00
N ALA A 371 -31.32 -11.49 -8.17
CA ALA A 371 -30.12 -11.80 -7.41
C ALA A 371 -28.95 -12.13 -8.37
N ALA A 372 -27.78 -11.56 -8.10
CA ALA A 372 -26.59 -11.72 -8.92
C ALA A 372 -25.34 -11.76 -8.04
N SER A 373 -24.42 -12.68 -8.30
CA SER A 373 -23.08 -12.65 -7.72
C SER A 373 -22.30 -11.45 -8.27
N CYS A 374 -21.36 -10.94 -7.48
CA CYS A 374 -20.56 -9.76 -7.81
C CYS A 374 -19.08 -10.04 -7.58
N SER A 375 -18.24 -9.70 -8.57
CA SER A 375 -16.79 -9.80 -8.47
C SER A 375 -16.11 -8.54 -9.03
N LEU A 376 -14.84 -8.37 -8.68
CA LEU A 376 -13.98 -7.29 -9.18
C LEU A 376 -12.88 -7.90 -10.04
N GLU A 377 -12.70 -7.38 -11.25
CA GLU A 377 -11.61 -7.78 -12.17
C GLU A 377 -10.76 -6.55 -12.50
N ASP A 378 -9.45 -6.65 -12.27
CA ASP A 378 -8.49 -5.59 -12.62
C ASP A 378 -8.22 -5.58 -14.14
N THR A 379 -7.99 -4.39 -14.70
CA THR A 379 -7.69 -4.20 -16.12
C THR A 379 -6.50 -3.26 -16.27
N THR A 380 -5.93 -3.20 -17.48
CA THR A 380 -4.79 -2.30 -17.77
C THR A 380 -5.09 -0.83 -17.47
N ASN A 381 -6.35 -0.39 -17.58
CA ASN A 381 -6.70 1.03 -17.53
C ASN A 381 -7.88 1.33 -16.59
N GLY A 382 -8.25 0.43 -15.68
CA GLY A 382 -9.44 0.58 -14.85
C GLY A 382 -9.85 -0.71 -14.15
N MET A 383 -11.07 -0.71 -13.61
CA MET A 383 -11.64 -1.85 -12.89
C MET A 383 -12.99 -2.27 -13.47
N HIS A 384 -13.22 -3.56 -13.62
CA HIS A 384 -14.55 -4.10 -13.85
C HIS A 384 -15.20 -4.54 -12.53
N LEU A 385 -16.44 -4.12 -12.30
CA LEU A 385 -17.37 -4.76 -11.39
C LEU A 385 -18.30 -5.64 -12.22
N VAL A 386 -18.23 -6.94 -12.01
CA VAL A 386 -18.87 -7.96 -12.84
C VAL A 386 -20.01 -8.61 -12.08
N LEU A 387 -21.18 -8.69 -12.72
CA LEU A 387 -22.38 -9.30 -12.18
C LEU A 387 -22.79 -10.53 -12.99
N THR A 388 -23.04 -11.64 -12.32
CA THR A 388 -23.50 -12.90 -12.93
C THR A 388 -24.61 -13.55 -12.10
N ALA A 389 -25.37 -14.51 -12.63
CA ALA A 389 -26.48 -15.12 -11.89
C ALA A 389 -26.01 -15.87 -10.61
N THR A 390 -26.78 -15.79 -9.52
CA THR A 390 -26.56 -16.63 -8.32
C THR A 390 -27.09 -18.04 -8.53
N THR A 391 -26.24 -19.06 -8.48
CA THR A 391 -26.66 -20.46 -8.39
C THR A 391 -26.97 -20.79 -6.93
N SER A 392 -28.21 -21.17 -6.63
CA SER A 392 -28.63 -21.57 -5.29
C SER A 392 -28.30 -23.03 -5.02
N SER A 393 -27.51 -23.33 -4.00
CA SER A 393 -27.34 -24.67 -3.43
C SER A 393 -27.89 -24.69 -2.00
N ASP A 394 -28.90 -25.51 -1.70
CA ASP A 394 -29.24 -25.95 -0.34
C ASP A 394 -30.02 -27.30 -0.34
N ASN A 395 -29.43 -28.31 0.34
CA ASN A 395 -29.94 -29.51 1.05
C ASN A 395 -30.97 -30.52 0.45
N GLN A 396 -30.58 -31.78 0.18
CA GLN A 396 -30.68 -33.03 1.01
C GLN A 396 -30.39 -34.33 0.17
N PRO A 397 -30.10 -35.51 0.78
CA PRO A 397 -29.52 -36.70 0.12
C PRO A 397 -30.53 -37.79 -0.33
N ASP A 398 -30.02 -38.65 -1.22
CA ASP A 398 -30.43 -40.01 -1.67
C ASP A 398 -31.72 -40.19 -2.51
N GLU A 399 -31.55 -40.59 -3.79
CA GLU A 399 -31.77 -41.98 -4.29
C GLU A 399 -31.58 -42.06 -5.83
N GLU A 400 -31.08 -43.21 -6.29
CA GLU A 400 -30.62 -43.47 -7.67
C GLU A 400 -31.72 -43.54 -8.75
N LYS A 401 -31.33 -43.06 -9.95
CA LYS A 401 -31.59 -43.59 -11.32
C LYS A 401 -32.77 -43.01 -12.13
N PRO A 402 -32.70 -43.04 -13.48
CA PRO A 402 -31.68 -42.52 -14.40
C PRO A 402 -32.28 -41.38 -15.25
N SER A 403 -31.61 -40.25 -15.41
CA SER A 403 -32.06 -39.24 -16.39
C SER A 403 -30.92 -38.80 -17.29
N THR A 404 -31.09 -39.16 -18.56
CA THR A 404 -30.45 -38.64 -19.76
C THR A 404 -29.74 -37.31 -19.57
N ASP A 405 -28.41 -37.35 -19.65
CA ASP A 405 -27.54 -36.19 -19.73
C ASP A 405 -27.94 -35.28 -20.89
N GLU A 406 -28.27 -34.02 -20.60
CA GLU A 406 -28.01 -32.89 -21.49
C GLU A 406 -27.02 -31.93 -20.78
N PRO A 407 -26.05 -31.33 -21.49
CA PRO A 407 -24.88 -30.72 -20.86
C PRO A 407 -25.12 -29.27 -20.40
N ASP A 408 -24.45 -28.90 -19.31
CA ASP A 408 -24.34 -27.57 -18.71
C ASP A 408 -23.61 -26.57 -19.64
N ASP A 409 -24.33 -25.59 -20.19
CA ASP A 409 -23.82 -24.65 -21.19
C ASP A 409 -23.54 -23.26 -20.59
N ASN A 410 -22.33 -23.10 -20.05
CA ASN A 410 -21.65 -21.80 -20.10
C ASN A 410 -20.12 -21.90 -20.11
N GLN A 411 -19.59 -22.81 -20.93
CA GLN A 411 -18.18 -22.88 -21.29
C GLN A 411 -17.98 -22.11 -22.60
N SER A 412 -17.07 -21.14 -22.65
CA SER A 412 -16.67 -20.60 -23.95
C SER A 412 -15.65 -21.55 -24.58
N GLU A 413 -16.10 -22.35 -25.55
CA GLU A 413 -15.22 -23.20 -26.35
C GLU A 413 -14.62 -22.40 -27.52
N GLN A 414 -13.30 -22.48 -27.67
CA GLN A 414 -12.59 -21.92 -28.82
C GLN A 414 -12.00 -23.09 -29.62
N VAL A 415 -12.59 -23.38 -30.78
CA VAL A 415 -12.25 -24.52 -31.65
C VAL A 415 -11.53 -24.05 -32.90
N THR A 416 -10.23 -24.29 -32.99
CA THR A 416 -9.48 -24.27 -34.26
C THR A 416 -8.36 -25.30 -34.21
N SER A 417 -8.28 -26.16 -35.23
CA SER A 417 -7.43 -27.37 -35.26
C SER A 417 -7.78 -28.37 -34.14
N GLY A 418 -7.20 -29.57 -34.12
CA GLY A 418 -7.48 -30.64 -33.13
C GLY A 418 -7.10 -30.30 -31.69
N LEU A 419 -7.16 -29.04 -31.28
CA LEU A 419 -6.84 -28.50 -29.97
C LEU A 419 -7.94 -27.54 -29.54
N ILE A 420 -8.78 -28.00 -28.62
CA ILE A 420 -9.90 -27.23 -28.08
C ILE A 420 -9.46 -26.61 -26.77
N TYR A 421 -9.63 -25.30 -26.63
CA TYR A 421 -9.48 -24.64 -25.35
C TYR A 421 -10.85 -24.36 -24.73
N THR A 422 -11.00 -24.75 -23.48
CA THR A 422 -12.18 -24.52 -22.66
C THR A 422 -11.78 -23.62 -21.49
N SER A 423 -12.32 -22.40 -21.48
CA SER A 423 -12.15 -21.46 -20.37
C SER A 423 -13.00 -21.88 -19.16
N GLY A 424 -12.49 -21.64 -17.95
CA GLY A 424 -13.15 -21.98 -16.70
C GLY A 424 -12.19 -21.89 -15.53
N SER A 425 -12.68 -22.06 -14.30
CA SER A 425 -11.85 -22.03 -13.09
C SER A 425 -10.70 -23.04 -13.11
N GLN A 426 -10.86 -24.13 -13.86
CA GLN A 426 -9.82 -25.07 -14.25
C GLN A 426 -9.73 -25.10 -15.77
N PRO A 427 -8.90 -24.23 -16.39
CA PRO A 427 -8.80 -24.14 -17.84
C PRO A 427 -8.31 -25.46 -18.45
N LYS A 428 -8.89 -25.88 -19.58
CA LYS A 428 -8.59 -27.17 -20.21
C LYS A 428 -8.18 -27.01 -21.67
N LEU A 429 -7.17 -27.77 -22.07
CA LEU A 429 -6.83 -27.98 -23.47
C LEU A 429 -7.11 -29.44 -23.83
N THR A 430 -8.11 -29.67 -24.66
CA THR A 430 -8.50 -31.01 -25.12
C THR A 430 -7.91 -31.29 -26.49
N LEU A 431 -7.12 -32.35 -26.59
CA LEU A 431 -6.47 -32.80 -27.82
C LEU A 431 -7.42 -33.73 -28.59
N GLY A 432 -7.99 -33.22 -29.69
CA GLY A 432 -8.83 -33.96 -30.61
C GLY A 432 -8.02 -34.63 -31.73
N GLY A 433 -8.40 -35.87 -32.08
CA GLY A 433 -7.80 -36.60 -33.21
C GLY A 433 -6.40 -37.19 -32.94
N VAL A 434 -5.87 -37.02 -31.74
CA VAL A 434 -4.65 -37.67 -31.26
C VAL A 434 -4.98 -39.10 -30.83
N LYS A 435 -4.64 -40.10 -31.65
CA LYS A 435 -4.93 -41.51 -31.36
C LYS A 435 -3.83 -42.17 -30.52
N GLY A 436 -4.23 -42.94 -29.51
CA GLY A 436 -3.34 -43.75 -28.67
C GLY A 436 -3.18 -43.22 -27.24
N SER A 437 -2.58 -44.02 -26.35
CA SER A 437 -2.25 -43.57 -25.00
C SER A 437 -0.93 -42.82 -25.00
N ILE A 438 -1.02 -41.49 -24.93
CA ILE A 438 0.16 -40.61 -25.03
C ILE A 438 0.45 -39.86 -23.74
N ALA A 439 -0.44 -39.91 -22.73
CA ALA A 439 -0.27 -39.13 -21.50
C ALA A 439 1.11 -39.35 -20.83
N SER A 440 1.60 -40.60 -20.83
CA SER A 440 2.92 -40.96 -20.28
C SER A 440 4.12 -40.51 -21.11
N GLN A 441 3.91 -40.13 -22.38
CA GLN A 441 4.96 -39.69 -23.29
C GLN A 441 5.10 -38.16 -23.33
N ILE A 442 4.09 -37.43 -22.82
CA ILE A 442 4.10 -35.97 -22.80
C ILE A 442 5.17 -35.49 -21.82
N LYS A 443 6.14 -34.73 -22.33
CA LYS A 443 7.15 -34.06 -21.51
C LYS A 443 6.69 -32.63 -21.26
N VAL A 444 6.73 -32.20 -20.00
CA VAL A 444 6.30 -30.85 -19.63
C VAL A 444 7.50 -30.02 -19.19
N THR A 445 7.61 -28.83 -19.77
CA THR A 445 8.49 -27.77 -19.29
C THR A 445 7.63 -26.75 -18.56
N ASP A 446 7.86 -26.60 -17.26
CA ASP A 446 7.15 -25.68 -16.38
C ASP A 446 8.02 -24.45 -16.11
N ASP A 447 7.86 -23.40 -16.92
CA ASP A 447 8.54 -22.11 -16.74
C ASP A 447 7.63 -21.13 -15.99
N TYR A 448 7.28 -21.52 -14.77
CA TYR A 448 6.39 -20.77 -13.89
C TYR A 448 6.86 -19.33 -13.62
N ARG A 449 8.17 -19.03 -13.72
CA ARG A 449 8.71 -17.66 -13.53
C ARG A 449 8.27 -16.70 -14.63
N ASN A 450 8.07 -17.23 -15.85
CA ASN A 450 7.51 -16.50 -16.98
C ASN A 450 6.04 -16.87 -17.24
N LYS A 451 5.40 -17.59 -16.30
CA LYS A 451 4.00 -18.03 -16.36
C LYS A 451 3.71 -18.79 -17.66
N LYS A 452 4.55 -19.78 -17.95
CA LYS A 452 4.51 -20.52 -19.21
C LYS A 452 4.66 -22.02 -18.99
N ILE A 453 3.77 -22.81 -19.59
CA ILE A 453 3.82 -24.27 -19.54
C ILE A 453 3.87 -24.79 -20.97
N THR A 454 4.88 -25.60 -21.28
CA THR A 454 5.02 -26.25 -22.59
C THR A 454 4.85 -27.75 -22.47
N PHE A 455 3.84 -28.29 -23.14
CA PHE A 455 3.57 -29.70 -23.30
C PHE A 455 4.14 -30.19 -24.64
N ASP A 456 5.22 -30.95 -24.60
CA ASP A 456 5.78 -31.64 -25.76
C ASP A 456 5.12 -33.01 -25.89
N LEU A 457 4.33 -33.21 -26.95
CA LEU A 457 3.53 -34.42 -27.13
C LEU A 457 4.37 -35.67 -27.50
N GLY A 458 5.68 -35.52 -27.68
CA GLY A 458 6.62 -36.63 -27.91
C GLY A 458 6.63 -37.18 -29.34
N ALA A 459 5.71 -36.74 -30.20
CA ALA A 459 5.64 -37.08 -31.62
C ALA A 459 5.08 -35.89 -32.43
N ASP A 460 5.15 -35.98 -33.76
CA ASP A 460 4.55 -35.00 -34.67
C ASP A 460 3.06 -35.30 -34.89
N TYR A 461 2.22 -34.35 -34.49
CA TYR A 461 0.76 -34.33 -34.66
C TYR A 461 0.31 -33.20 -35.60
N SER A 462 1.21 -32.65 -36.43
CA SER A 462 0.92 -31.58 -37.40
C SER A 462 -0.21 -31.91 -38.38
N ALA A 463 -0.54 -33.19 -38.58
CA ALA A 463 -1.71 -33.62 -39.36
C ALA A 463 -3.04 -33.14 -38.74
N VAL A 464 -3.13 -33.12 -37.40
CA VAL A 464 -4.36 -32.81 -36.63
C VAL A 464 -4.28 -31.49 -35.86
N ILE A 465 -3.11 -31.14 -35.30
CA ILE A 465 -2.89 -29.90 -34.54
C ILE A 465 -1.91 -29.02 -35.33
N LYS A 466 -2.42 -27.94 -35.92
CA LYS A 466 -1.63 -27.08 -36.82
C LYS A 466 -0.77 -26.10 -36.03
N THR A 467 0.35 -25.70 -36.62
CA THR A 467 1.18 -24.63 -36.07
C THR A 467 0.37 -23.34 -36.08
N GLU A 468 0.17 -22.75 -34.91
CA GLU A 468 -0.61 -21.53 -34.74
C GLU A 468 -0.22 -20.82 -33.45
N THR A 469 -0.61 -19.56 -33.31
CA THR A 469 -0.61 -18.86 -32.03
C THR A 469 -1.95 -18.17 -31.89
N ARG A 470 -2.67 -18.52 -30.82
CA ARG A 470 -3.96 -17.97 -30.46
C ARG A 470 -3.78 -17.03 -29.28
N THR A 471 -4.19 -15.78 -29.46
CA THR A 471 -4.40 -14.86 -28.34
C THR A 471 -5.75 -15.17 -27.72
N ILE A 472 -5.75 -15.67 -26.49
CA ILE A 472 -6.97 -15.99 -25.74
C ILE A 472 -7.34 -14.80 -24.86
N ASN A 473 -6.38 -14.31 -24.07
CA ASN A 473 -6.48 -13.16 -23.17
C ASN A 473 -7.73 -13.17 -22.26
N ASP A 474 -8.14 -14.34 -21.79
CA ASP A 474 -9.25 -14.49 -20.84
C ASP A 474 -8.75 -14.31 -19.39
N ALA A 475 -9.54 -14.65 -18.37
CA ALA A 475 -9.14 -14.49 -16.97
C ALA A 475 -7.91 -15.36 -16.57
N TYR A 476 -7.59 -16.40 -17.33
CA TYR A 476 -6.69 -17.47 -16.91
C TYR A 476 -5.44 -17.55 -17.77
N ILE A 477 -5.59 -17.41 -19.09
CA ILE A 477 -4.50 -17.57 -20.05
C ILE A 477 -4.42 -16.40 -21.04
N GLN A 478 -3.19 -16.07 -21.43
CA GLN A 478 -2.86 -15.03 -22.39
C GLN A 478 -2.84 -15.61 -23.80
N THR A 479 -2.02 -16.64 -24.02
CA THR A 479 -1.79 -17.21 -25.35
C THR A 479 -1.71 -18.74 -25.31
N ILE A 480 -2.09 -19.37 -26.42
CA ILE A 480 -1.78 -20.76 -26.73
C ILE A 480 -1.01 -20.78 -28.04
N SER A 481 0.22 -21.27 -28.01
CA SER A 481 1.09 -21.41 -29.18
C SER A 481 1.38 -22.88 -29.45
N VAL A 482 1.17 -23.32 -30.68
CA VAL A 482 1.55 -24.64 -31.18
C VAL A 482 2.75 -24.50 -32.10
N SER A 483 3.78 -25.33 -31.88
CA SER A 483 4.90 -25.49 -32.82
C SER A 483 5.07 -26.96 -33.21
N ASN A 484 5.37 -27.22 -34.48
CA ASN A 484 5.56 -28.55 -35.05
C ASN A 484 6.98 -28.68 -35.65
N SER A 485 8.00 -28.55 -34.81
CA SER A 485 9.41 -28.70 -35.23
C SER A 485 9.98 -29.95 -34.57
N GLY A 486 9.94 -31.07 -35.31
CA GLY A 486 10.30 -32.41 -34.81
C GLY A 486 9.18 -33.09 -34.03
N THR A 487 8.69 -32.46 -32.96
CA THR A 487 7.49 -32.88 -32.21
C THR A 487 6.47 -31.74 -32.15
N THR A 488 5.21 -32.08 -31.87
CA THR A 488 4.17 -31.08 -31.58
C THR A 488 4.31 -30.61 -30.13
N LYS A 489 4.53 -29.31 -29.96
CA LYS A 489 4.61 -28.65 -28.65
C LYS A 489 3.49 -27.63 -28.51
N ILE A 490 2.73 -27.76 -27.44
CA ILE A 490 1.67 -26.82 -27.06
C ILE A 490 2.19 -26.00 -25.89
N THR A 491 2.23 -24.70 -26.06
CA THR A 491 2.75 -23.76 -25.09
C THR A 491 1.64 -22.84 -24.66
N VAL A 492 1.39 -22.79 -23.36
CA VAL A 492 0.35 -21.96 -22.75
C VAL A 492 1.02 -20.89 -21.91
N GLU A 493 0.79 -19.63 -22.26
CA GLU A 493 1.18 -18.51 -21.42
C GLU A 493 -0.01 -18.12 -20.55
N THR A 494 0.16 -18.24 -19.25
CA THR A 494 -0.89 -18.06 -18.26
C THR A 494 -0.83 -16.65 -17.66
N LYS A 495 -1.93 -16.17 -17.06
CA LYS A 495 -1.93 -14.88 -16.33
C LYS A 495 -1.32 -15.00 -14.93
N THR A 496 -1.25 -16.23 -14.43
CA THR A 496 -0.79 -16.58 -13.10
C THR A 496 -0.11 -17.94 -13.11
N VAL A 497 0.65 -18.28 -12.07
CA VAL A 497 1.29 -19.60 -11.97
C VAL A 497 0.23 -20.70 -11.83
N TYR A 498 0.31 -21.70 -12.71
CA TYR A 498 -0.51 -22.89 -12.70
C TYR A 498 0.35 -24.14 -12.52
N ALA A 499 -0.23 -25.15 -11.89
CA ALA A 499 0.17 -26.53 -12.10
C ALA A 499 -0.72 -27.16 -13.18
N TYR A 500 -0.46 -28.42 -13.52
CA TYR A 500 -1.18 -29.10 -14.60
C TYR A 500 -1.51 -30.54 -14.26
N ASN A 501 -2.64 -31.03 -14.75
CA ASN A 501 -3.00 -32.45 -14.80
C ASN A 501 -3.04 -32.90 -16.26
N ILE A 502 -2.59 -34.12 -16.52
CA ILE A 502 -2.72 -34.76 -17.82
C ILE A 502 -3.69 -35.92 -17.64
N ILE A 503 -4.89 -35.76 -18.18
CA ILE A 503 -5.99 -36.71 -18.02
C ILE A 503 -6.21 -37.38 -19.36
N GLN A 504 -6.25 -38.72 -19.36
CA GLN A 504 -6.59 -39.49 -20.55
C GLN A 504 -7.88 -40.27 -20.31
N SER A 505 -8.89 -40.01 -21.14
CA SER A 505 -10.19 -40.69 -21.07
C SER A 505 -10.79 -40.83 -22.48
N ASN A 506 -11.36 -42.00 -22.78
CA ASN A 506 -12.05 -42.30 -24.04
C ASN A 506 -11.28 -41.93 -25.33
N GLY A 507 -9.94 -42.05 -25.31
CA GLY A 507 -9.09 -41.74 -26.45
C GLY A 507 -8.74 -40.26 -26.63
N ASN A 508 -9.26 -39.36 -25.80
CA ASN A 508 -8.86 -37.95 -25.75
C ASN A 508 -7.84 -37.71 -24.64
N VAL A 509 -6.97 -36.72 -24.84
CA VAL A 509 -6.05 -36.22 -23.82
C VAL A 509 -6.45 -34.81 -23.44
N VAL A 510 -6.57 -34.55 -22.15
CA VAL A 510 -6.92 -33.26 -21.58
C VAL A 510 -5.74 -32.76 -20.75
N LEU A 511 -5.25 -31.57 -21.10
CA LEU A 511 -4.26 -30.82 -20.34
C LEU A 511 -5.04 -29.81 -19.50
N GLU A 512 -5.26 -30.14 -18.24
CA GLU A 512 -6.01 -29.31 -17.30
C GLU A 512 -5.05 -28.46 -16.48
N LEU A 513 -5.31 -27.16 -16.39
CA LEU A 513 -4.57 -26.22 -15.56
C LEU A 513 -5.28 -26.07 -14.20
N VAL A 514 -4.53 -26.21 -13.12
CA VAL A 514 -5.04 -26.13 -11.73
C VAL A 514 -4.14 -25.26 -10.87
N ARG A 515 -4.67 -24.61 -9.84
CA ARG A 515 -3.81 -23.83 -8.94
C ARG A 515 -2.80 -24.75 -8.25
N PRO A 516 -1.55 -24.32 -8.02
CA PRO A 516 -0.56 -25.15 -7.33
C PRO A 516 -1.10 -25.75 -6.02
N LYS A 517 -1.86 -24.97 -5.25
CA LYS A 517 -2.46 -25.38 -3.97
C LYS A 517 -3.57 -26.43 -4.09
N GLU A 518 -4.20 -26.53 -5.25
CA GLU A 518 -5.21 -27.56 -5.53
C GLU A 518 -4.57 -28.92 -5.87
N LYS A 519 -3.31 -28.92 -6.32
CA LYS A 519 -2.59 -30.13 -6.73
C LYS A 519 -1.62 -30.65 -5.67
N TYR A 520 -0.92 -29.75 -5.00
CA TYR A 520 0.18 -30.10 -4.09
C TYR A 520 -0.18 -29.76 -2.65
N ASN A 521 0.02 -30.73 -1.76
CA ASN A 521 -0.25 -30.57 -0.34
C ASN A 521 0.76 -29.67 0.37
N GLN A 522 2.02 -29.67 -0.09
CA GLN A 522 3.11 -28.88 0.47
C GLN A 522 3.85 -28.17 -0.66
N ILE A 523 3.88 -26.84 -0.58
CA ILE A 523 4.53 -25.98 -1.57
C ILE A 523 5.65 -25.21 -0.88
N VAL A 524 6.88 -25.45 -1.34
CA VAL A 524 8.08 -24.77 -0.84
C VAL A 524 8.61 -23.85 -1.93
N VAL A 525 8.82 -22.57 -1.58
CA VAL A 525 9.62 -21.67 -2.40
C VAL A 525 11.05 -21.65 -1.90
N LEU A 526 11.99 -21.98 -2.77
CA LEU A 526 13.42 -21.80 -2.52
C LEU A 526 13.91 -20.53 -3.21
N ASP A 527 14.34 -19.59 -2.38
CA ASP A 527 14.94 -18.36 -2.84
C ASP A 527 16.47 -18.43 -2.79
N LEU A 528 17.07 -18.50 -3.96
CA LEU A 528 18.52 -18.56 -4.09
C LEU A 528 19.03 -17.12 -4.11
N GLY A 529 19.52 -16.62 -2.97
CA GLY A 529 19.90 -15.23 -2.78
C GLY A 529 20.78 -14.67 -3.91
N HIS A 530 20.64 -13.37 -4.21
CA HIS A 530 21.37 -12.64 -5.25
C HIS A 530 21.16 -13.23 -6.67
N GLY A 531 22.14 -13.06 -7.57
CA GLY A 531 22.15 -13.58 -8.94
C GLY A 531 22.37 -12.49 -9.99
N GLY A 532 22.85 -12.86 -11.18
CA GLY A 532 23.10 -11.92 -12.26
C GLY A 532 24.14 -10.86 -11.88
N SER A 533 23.78 -9.58 -12.01
CA SER A 533 24.64 -8.44 -11.66
C SER A 533 24.86 -8.27 -10.16
N ASP A 534 24.01 -8.87 -9.33
CA ASP A 534 24.17 -8.86 -7.87
C ASP A 534 24.99 -10.09 -7.45
N SER A 535 26.25 -9.88 -7.09
CA SER A 535 27.14 -10.95 -6.63
C SER A 535 26.86 -11.42 -5.20
N GLY A 536 26.13 -10.61 -4.41
CA GLY A 536 26.20 -10.65 -2.96
C GLY A 536 27.62 -10.39 -2.45
N ALA A 537 27.93 -10.90 -1.26
CA ALA A 537 29.26 -10.82 -0.68
C ALA A 537 30.33 -11.51 -1.54
N VAL A 538 31.52 -10.90 -1.61
CA VAL A 538 32.67 -11.45 -2.33
C VAL A 538 33.86 -11.52 -1.39
N ALA A 539 34.39 -12.72 -1.18
CA ALA A 539 35.54 -12.97 -0.33
C ALA A 539 36.24 -14.27 -0.73
N ASN A 540 37.56 -14.36 -0.56
CA ASN A 540 38.33 -15.59 -0.80
C ASN A 540 38.13 -16.23 -2.19
N GLY A 541 37.89 -15.40 -3.22
CA GLY A 541 37.61 -15.88 -4.59
C GLY A 541 36.20 -16.48 -4.79
N LEU A 542 35.35 -16.43 -3.77
CA LEU A 542 33.96 -16.89 -3.82
C LEU A 542 33.01 -15.70 -3.94
N LYS A 543 31.91 -15.91 -4.68
CA LYS A 543 30.77 -14.99 -4.70
C LYS A 543 29.58 -15.65 -4.03
N GLU A 544 28.93 -14.93 -3.14
CA GLU A 544 27.78 -15.41 -2.39
C GLU A 544 26.69 -15.99 -3.32
N LYS A 545 26.38 -15.31 -4.44
CA LYS A 545 25.38 -15.81 -5.40
C LYS A 545 25.64 -17.22 -5.93
N GLU A 546 26.92 -17.60 -6.09
CA GLU A 546 27.35 -18.91 -6.59
C GLU A 546 27.23 -19.96 -5.47
N VAL A 547 27.62 -19.60 -4.25
CA VAL A 547 27.47 -20.46 -3.06
C VAL A 547 25.99 -20.72 -2.76
N ASN A 548 25.16 -19.66 -2.72
CA ASN A 548 23.71 -19.76 -2.52
C ASN A 548 23.05 -20.65 -3.57
N PHE A 549 23.47 -20.52 -4.84
CA PHE A 549 22.95 -21.33 -5.92
C PHE A 549 23.27 -22.81 -5.71
N ASN A 550 24.53 -23.14 -5.43
CA ASN A 550 24.96 -24.53 -5.25
C ASN A 550 24.28 -25.19 -4.05
N GLN A 551 24.17 -24.47 -2.92
CA GLN A 551 23.47 -24.95 -1.73
C GLN A 551 21.98 -25.17 -2.00
N GLY A 552 21.34 -24.22 -2.67
CA GLY A 552 19.93 -24.29 -2.97
C GLY A 552 19.56 -25.35 -4.01
N ILE A 553 20.41 -25.58 -5.01
CA ILE A 553 20.21 -26.71 -5.96
C ILE A 553 20.36 -28.06 -5.23
N ALA A 554 21.28 -28.17 -4.26
CA ALA A 554 21.37 -29.37 -3.44
C ALA A 554 20.10 -29.58 -2.59
N LEU A 555 19.58 -28.52 -1.97
CA LEU A 555 18.32 -28.58 -1.21
C LEU A 555 17.12 -28.90 -2.10
N TYR A 556 17.03 -28.27 -3.28
CA TYR A 556 15.99 -28.54 -4.28
C TYR A 556 15.93 -30.02 -4.64
N LYS A 557 17.08 -30.64 -4.95
CA LYS A 557 17.16 -32.06 -5.29
C LYS A 557 16.69 -32.98 -4.15
N LEU A 558 16.95 -32.60 -2.90
CA LEU A 558 16.49 -33.36 -1.73
C LEU A 558 14.98 -33.23 -1.51
N LEU A 559 14.44 -32.02 -1.67
CA LEU A 559 13.01 -31.76 -1.49
C LEU A 559 12.17 -32.35 -2.61
N GLU A 560 12.60 -32.25 -3.87
CA GLU A 560 11.88 -32.85 -5.01
C GLU A 560 11.90 -34.38 -5.02
N ALA A 561 12.79 -35.02 -4.26
CA ALA A 561 12.76 -36.47 -4.09
C ALA A 561 11.53 -36.95 -3.30
N ASP A 562 10.89 -36.06 -2.53
CA ASP A 562 9.62 -36.34 -1.86
C ASP A 562 8.45 -35.95 -2.77
N PRO A 563 7.63 -36.91 -3.23
CA PRO A 563 6.50 -36.62 -4.14
C PRO A 563 5.41 -35.75 -3.51
N ASN A 564 5.43 -35.53 -2.18
CA ASN A 564 4.46 -34.68 -1.49
C ASN A 564 4.86 -33.19 -1.49
N ILE A 565 6.11 -32.87 -1.85
CA ILE A 565 6.65 -31.51 -1.80
C ILE A 565 6.85 -31.00 -3.23
N LYS A 566 6.11 -29.95 -3.60
CA LYS A 566 6.40 -29.19 -4.81
C LYS A 566 7.33 -28.03 -4.48
N VAL A 567 8.46 -27.96 -5.18
CA VAL A 567 9.42 -26.86 -5.04
C VAL A 567 9.30 -25.88 -6.20
N TYR A 568 9.28 -24.59 -5.87
CA TYR A 568 9.40 -23.48 -6.82
C TYR A 568 10.64 -22.65 -6.46
N MET A 569 11.61 -22.58 -7.35
CA MET A 569 12.81 -21.75 -7.18
C MET A 569 12.65 -20.36 -7.79
N THR A 570 13.13 -19.32 -7.11
CA THR A 570 13.11 -17.92 -7.61
C THR A 570 14.06 -17.70 -8.78
N ARG A 571 15.09 -18.54 -8.94
CA ARG A 571 15.96 -18.63 -10.12
C ARG A 571 16.50 -20.04 -10.31
N GLU A 572 16.71 -20.42 -11.58
CA GLU A 572 17.30 -21.71 -12.01
C GLU A 572 18.68 -21.54 -12.64
N SER A 573 19.16 -20.30 -12.77
CA SER A 573 20.44 -19.94 -13.38
C SER A 573 21.02 -18.68 -12.72
N ASP A 574 22.13 -18.17 -13.25
CA ASP A 574 22.76 -16.93 -12.79
C ASP A 574 22.04 -15.68 -13.36
N VAL A 575 20.78 -15.53 -12.96
CA VAL A 575 19.94 -14.35 -13.25
C VAL A 575 19.58 -13.66 -11.94
N TYR A 576 19.26 -12.37 -12.00
CA TYR A 576 18.84 -11.59 -10.83
C TYR A 576 17.31 -11.61 -10.65
N PRO A 577 16.74 -12.34 -9.67
CA PRO A 577 15.36 -12.16 -9.27
C PRO A 577 15.24 -10.94 -8.36
N THR A 578 14.32 -10.04 -8.69
CA THR A 578 14.05 -8.85 -7.87
C THR A 578 13.50 -9.24 -6.51
N LEU A 579 13.76 -8.44 -5.46
CA LEU A 579 13.22 -8.70 -4.12
C LEU A 579 11.70 -8.85 -4.13
N GLN A 580 11.00 -8.05 -4.94
CA GLN A 580 9.56 -8.14 -5.10
C GLN A 580 9.12 -9.46 -5.72
N PHE A 581 9.78 -9.90 -6.80
CA PHE A 581 9.46 -11.16 -7.47
C PHE A 581 9.58 -12.35 -6.50
N ARG A 582 10.64 -12.37 -5.68
CA ARG A 582 10.89 -13.46 -4.71
C ARG A 582 9.69 -13.69 -3.80
N SER A 583 9.19 -12.64 -3.15
CA SER A 583 8.02 -12.73 -2.27
C SER A 583 6.70 -12.86 -3.05
N ALA A 584 6.58 -12.24 -4.23
CA ALA A 584 5.37 -12.29 -5.04
C ALA A 584 5.11 -13.72 -5.54
N LEU A 585 6.14 -14.45 -5.96
CA LEU A 585 6.02 -15.85 -6.36
C LEU A 585 5.42 -16.69 -5.23
N ALA A 586 5.94 -16.55 -4.00
CA ALA A 586 5.46 -17.31 -2.85
C ALA A 586 4.01 -16.99 -2.48
N ASN A 587 3.64 -15.71 -2.52
CA ASN A 587 2.27 -15.27 -2.26
C ASN A 587 1.30 -15.72 -3.37
N GLU A 588 1.72 -15.69 -4.64
CA GLU A 588 0.88 -16.04 -5.79
C GLU A 588 0.48 -17.52 -5.80
N ILE A 589 1.35 -18.40 -5.29
CA ILE A 589 1.13 -19.85 -5.28
C ILE A 589 0.66 -20.39 -3.93
N ASP A 590 0.35 -19.51 -2.97
CA ASP A 590 0.01 -19.87 -1.59
C ASP A 590 1.01 -20.84 -0.95
N ALA A 591 2.30 -20.52 -1.07
CA ALA A 591 3.39 -21.35 -0.57
C ALA A 591 3.27 -21.59 0.95
N ASP A 592 3.52 -22.82 1.37
CA ASP A 592 3.53 -23.22 2.79
C ASP A 592 4.79 -22.77 3.50
N LEU A 593 5.90 -22.69 2.77
CA LEU A 593 7.20 -22.30 3.29
C LEU A 593 8.00 -21.54 2.23
N PHE A 594 8.58 -20.41 2.65
CA PHE A 594 9.58 -19.68 1.89
C PHE A 594 10.93 -19.79 2.58
N VAL A 595 11.94 -20.34 1.89
CA VAL A 595 13.30 -20.47 2.40
C VAL A 595 14.24 -19.67 1.51
N SER A 596 14.83 -18.60 2.05
CA SER A 596 15.90 -17.86 1.37
C SER A 596 17.26 -18.31 1.89
N ILE A 597 18.19 -18.56 0.97
CA ILE A 597 19.55 -19.02 1.27
C ILE A 597 20.51 -17.87 0.97
N HIS A 598 21.26 -17.48 1.99
CA HIS A 598 22.27 -16.43 1.95
C HIS A 598 23.52 -16.84 2.73
N ASN A 599 24.65 -16.21 2.41
CA ASN A 599 25.91 -16.39 3.13
C ASN A 599 26.40 -15.02 3.63
N ASN A 600 26.44 -14.87 4.94
CA ASN A 600 26.68 -13.59 5.60
C ASN A 600 28.10 -13.04 5.34
N SER A 601 28.28 -11.73 5.53
CA SER A 601 29.57 -11.05 5.40
C SER A 601 29.87 -10.23 6.64
N ALA A 602 31.08 -10.38 7.16
CA ALA A 602 31.57 -9.68 8.34
C ALA A 602 33.11 -9.68 8.34
N SER A 603 33.72 -9.10 9.39
CA SER A 603 35.17 -9.23 9.61
C SER A 603 35.59 -10.70 9.79
N ALA A 604 36.84 -11.03 9.50
CA ALA A 604 37.38 -12.39 9.57
C ALA A 604 37.27 -13.07 10.96
N SER A 605 37.08 -12.28 12.04
CA SER A 605 36.88 -12.80 13.39
C SER A 605 35.48 -13.36 13.64
N ILE A 606 34.52 -13.06 12.76
CA ILE A 606 33.12 -13.45 12.89
C ILE A 606 32.86 -14.68 12.03
N SER A 607 32.33 -15.74 12.64
CA SER A 607 31.96 -16.98 11.97
C SER A 607 30.72 -17.61 12.62
N GLY A 608 30.11 -18.58 11.94
CA GLY A 608 28.93 -19.31 12.40
C GLY A 608 27.72 -19.16 11.47
N THR A 609 26.59 -19.66 11.92
CA THR A 609 25.31 -19.65 11.18
C THR A 609 24.22 -18.97 12.01
N GLU A 610 23.35 -18.23 11.34
CA GLU A 610 22.14 -17.61 11.90
C GLU A 610 20.97 -17.81 10.94
N THR A 611 19.77 -17.99 11.48
CA THR A 611 18.54 -18.17 10.70
C THR A 611 17.59 -17.02 11.02
N LEU A 612 17.24 -16.25 10.00
CA LEU A 612 16.32 -15.12 10.14
C LEU A 612 14.87 -15.58 9.94
N TYR A 613 13.92 -14.92 10.62
CA TYR A 613 12.49 -15.13 10.43
C TYR A 613 11.74 -13.81 10.55
N PHE A 614 10.57 -13.70 9.90
CA PHE A 614 9.72 -12.52 10.06
C PHE A 614 9.00 -12.54 11.41
N PRO A 615 9.12 -11.50 12.26
CA PRO A 615 8.44 -11.46 13.55
C PRO A 615 6.95 -11.18 13.37
N SER A 616 6.11 -12.17 13.69
CA SER A 616 4.65 -12.03 13.73
C SER A 616 4.12 -12.34 15.12
N THR A 617 3.14 -11.55 15.57
CA THR A 617 2.44 -11.73 16.84
C THR A 617 1.27 -12.70 16.74
N THR A 618 0.82 -13.01 15.53
CA THR A 618 -0.34 -13.87 15.26
C THR A 618 0.03 -15.20 14.58
N ASP A 619 1.19 -15.27 13.93
CA ASP A 619 1.68 -16.48 13.27
C ASP A 619 3.13 -16.79 13.69
N THR A 620 3.29 -17.81 14.52
CA THR A 620 4.60 -18.18 15.09
C THR A 620 5.33 -19.26 14.28
N ARG A 621 4.74 -19.76 13.18
CA ARG A 621 5.31 -20.86 12.39
C ARG A 621 6.68 -20.52 11.81
N GLY A 622 6.87 -19.30 11.32
CA GLY A 622 8.17 -18.84 10.80
C GLY A 622 9.29 -18.91 11.85
N LYS A 623 9.00 -18.48 13.09
CA LYS A 623 9.94 -18.59 14.21
C LYS A 623 10.26 -20.04 14.55
N ALA A 624 9.25 -20.91 14.59
CA ALA A 624 9.42 -22.33 14.89
C ALA A 624 10.29 -23.04 13.86
N ILE A 625 10.04 -22.80 12.56
CA ILE A 625 10.84 -23.38 11.48
C ILE A 625 12.28 -22.85 11.52
N ALA A 626 12.48 -21.54 11.74
CA ALA A 626 13.82 -20.98 11.88
C ALA A 626 14.61 -21.65 13.02
N GLN A 627 13.96 -21.94 14.15
CA GLN A 627 14.60 -22.64 15.27
C GLN A 627 14.98 -24.08 14.91
N LEU A 628 14.11 -24.81 14.21
CA LEU A 628 14.37 -26.17 13.75
C LEU A 628 15.55 -26.21 12.76
N VAL A 629 15.54 -25.32 11.77
CA VAL A 629 16.61 -25.20 10.77
C VAL A 629 17.93 -24.82 11.44
N GLN A 630 17.93 -23.82 12.32
CA GLN A 630 19.13 -23.39 13.05
C GLN A 630 19.74 -24.56 13.85
N ASN A 631 18.91 -25.30 14.59
CA ASN A 631 19.36 -26.45 15.37
C ASN A 631 19.90 -27.56 14.48
N ALA A 632 19.23 -27.84 13.36
CA ALA A 632 19.66 -28.86 12.41
C ALA A 632 21.02 -28.53 11.79
N ILE A 633 21.23 -27.28 11.35
CA ILE A 633 22.52 -26.87 10.77
C ILE A 633 23.64 -26.97 11.81
N VAL A 634 23.41 -26.48 13.04
CA VAL A 634 24.42 -26.53 14.12
C VAL A 634 24.78 -27.98 14.46
N ASN A 635 23.78 -28.85 14.63
CA ASN A 635 24.00 -30.22 15.06
C ASN A 635 24.64 -31.10 13.98
N ASN A 636 24.30 -30.89 12.71
CA ASN A 636 24.80 -31.73 11.62
C ASN A 636 26.09 -31.19 10.98
N CYS A 637 26.32 -29.87 10.98
CA CYS A 637 27.46 -29.25 10.33
C CYS A 637 28.53 -28.74 11.32
N GLY A 638 28.25 -28.76 12.63
CA GLY A 638 29.19 -28.28 13.67
C GLY A 638 29.48 -26.77 13.61
N MET A 639 28.61 -25.98 12.98
CA MET A 639 28.80 -24.53 12.85
C MET A 639 28.57 -23.81 14.18
N ILE A 640 29.31 -22.72 14.42
CA ILE A 640 29.08 -21.85 15.58
C ILE A 640 27.65 -21.31 15.54
N ASN A 641 26.89 -21.55 16.62
CA ASN A 641 25.50 -21.16 16.71
C ASN A 641 25.36 -19.67 17.04
N ARG A 642 24.90 -18.86 16.08
CA ARG A 642 24.63 -17.43 16.26
C ARG A 642 23.14 -17.13 16.54
N GLY A 643 22.33 -18.19 16.68
CA GLY A 643 20.92 -18.14 17.04
C GLY A 643 19.99 -17.79 15.88
N ILE A 644 18.70 -17.73 16.20
CA ILE A 644 17.67 -17.20 15.31
C ILE A 644 17.49 -15.70 15.54
N LYS A 645 17.11 -14.96 14.48
CA LYS A 645 16.92 -13.50 14.54
C LYS A 645 15.62 -13.08 13.86
N ALA A 646 14.98 -12.06 14.43
CA ALA A 646 13.80 -11.40 13.88
C ALA A 646 14.19 -10.29 12.90
#